data_AF-A0A6J8EVN6-F1
#
_entry.id   AF-A0A6J8EVN6-F1
#
_cell.length_a   1.000
_cell.length_b   1.000
_cell.length_c   1.000
_cell.angle_alpha   90.00
_cell.angle_beta   90.00
_cell.angle_gamma   90.00
#
_symmetry.space_group_name_H-M   'P 1'
#
loop_
_entity.id
_entity.type
_entity.pdbx_description
1 polymer ?
#
loop_
_entity_poly.entity_id
_entity_poly.type
_entity_poly.pdbx_seq_one_letter_code
_entity_poly.pdbx_strand_id
1 'polypeptide(L)'
;MLKSCLGSALHYWVPESLNTGRMVYRVGTDFMRCAHSQLNGHKKSIDELQAVNKALQNKLDDLSESLQAMKKIECLDETLKVTRQCIKSYVSSSVNSSELPDIRCFDVHDEIQKLDPVLWNFIYRLTANEIEEKELRRDVFYSWENSYLGMDDSCLRLFPRLFIASCIFNAQSSKCGQPLHLLLSDVLDKYSGSSTELLAISNRLGATVSKESLKRFISSRCIQLDKEPNLLSSDSFTVASFDNLDKNQKYAIVGNGANKSGFHGTTIQAVTPKPSVKHDFTYVPKPSEPSYSDQSASETSIKSVSRSIPSDLIKALKEPEDNIGEPSNIKVNRFTRLSLDDFSISEGEQVAWDKHVSDLSAYCFSKSVLKTNHIVVPGLKAYLAYDCTQTEVSEFHSIAVLDETADSKATVELTLNILYDKFQVGTKINYLVVVGDGKSYDILIKLKSEYGNALDWVLPYPGDWHILKNLLPVFIKIYYDAGLKELAVKFHHGATLKVLTECTRFPMTHRFLSHVWEAMFRYQVESFMRSHRSPGVACFDNDFQKIISVILESADITVSRDCNGNLEGDIQDFKVWSSVLEQKDRFSMMLQGVQVEFDEWRKQSSEQSETFRFWDNFIHVDFMAYLGLYVAIREQNWDLRNASLKNLACLFTAFDRHNYMRMIPYHFADLLTFPLDVIHHFKAGCFAVSLSGDNFFFSGS
;
A
#
# COMPACT_ATOMS: atom_id res chain seq x y z
N MET A 1 25.36 12.61 36.82
CA MET A 1 23.99 12.15 37.09
C MET A 1 23.17 12.01 35.80
N LEU A 2 22.94 13.06 34.98
CA LEU A 2 22.28 12.89 33.67
C LEU A 2 23.02 11.95 32.69
N LYS A 3 24.36 12.04 32.59
CA LYS A 3 25.21 11.06 31.86
C LYS A 3 25.08 9.63 32.40
N SER A 4 24.78 9.47 33.69
CA SER A 4 24.62 8.16 34.34
C SER A 4 23.20 7.62 34.18
N CYS A 5 22.16 8.46 34.15
CA CYS A 5 20.78 8.02 33.91
C CYS A 5 20.50 7.71 32.43
N LEU A 6 20.99 8.52 31.48
CA LEU A 6 20.88 8.20 30.04
C LEU A 6 21.91 7.14 29.62
N GLY A 7 23.13 7.21 30.16
CA GLY A 7 24.17 6.21 29.91
C GLY A 7 23.77 4.83 30.42
N SER A 8 23.21 4.70 31.63
CA SER A 8 22.77 3.39 32.15
C SER A 8 21.52 2.87 31.44
N ALA A 9 20.64 3.74 30.93
CA ALA A 9 19.49 3.32 30.12
C ALA A 9 19.92 2.77 28.74
N LEU A 10 20.96 3.33 28.13
CA LEU A 10 21.52 2.86 26.85
C LEU A 10 22.45 1.65 27.02
N HIS A 11 23.21 1.58 28.13
CA HIS A 11 24.14 0.48 28.41
C HIS A 11 23.43 -0.82 28.80
N TYR A 12 22.20 -0.74 29.34
CA TYR A 12 21.36 -1.91 29.66
C TYR A 12 20.66 -2.54 28.43
N TRP A 13 20.69 -1.87 27.28
CA TRP A 13 19.98 -2.31 26.06
C TRP A 13 20.89 -3.04 25.04
N VAL A 14 22.17 -3.24 25.37
CA VAL A 14 23.11 -4.00 24.54
C VAL A 14 23.74 -5.12 25.39
N PRO A 15 23.42 -6.40 25.14
CA PRO A 15 24.14 -7.50 25.77
C PRO A 15 25.60 -7.48 25.31
N GLU A 16 26.53 -7.58 26.27
CA GLU A 16 27.99 -7.53 26.08
C GLU A 16 28.60 -8.72 25.32
N SER A 17 27.80 -9.64 24.77
CA SER A 17 28.29 -10.86 24.12
C SER A 17 28.24 -10.89 22.59
N LEU A 18 27.81 -9.82 21.90
CA LEU A 18 27.80 -9.79 20.43
C LEU A 18 28.34 -8.46 19.90
N ASN A 19 29.64 -8.24 20.09
CA ASN A 19 30.40 -7.21 19.38
C ASN A 19 31.15 -7.86 18.20
N THR A 20 30.42 -8.13 17.11
CA THR A 20 31.01 -8.32 15.78
C THR A 20 30.05 -7.74 14.72
N GLY A 21 30.58 -6.85 13.89
CA GLY A 21 29.82 -6.13 12.89
C GLY A 21 29.15 -7.03 11.86
N ARG A 22 27.91 -6.68 11.53
CA ARG A 22 27.22 -6.76 10.21
C ARG A 22 25.71 -6.70 10.48
N MET A 23 25.11 -5.53 10.30
CA MET A 23 23.66 -5.45 10.11
C MET A 23 23.34 -5.85 8.66
N VAL A 24 23.15 -7.14 8.44
CA VAL A 24 22.36 -7.66 7.31
C VAL A 24 21.20 -8.41 7.96
N TYR A 25 20.00 -7.82 7.94
CA TYR A 25 18.83 -8.49 8.51
C TYR A 25 18.14 -9.35 7.46
N ARG A 26 18.07 -10.66 7.74
CA ARG A 26 17.21 -11.61 7.00
C ARG A 26 15.75 -11.39 7.36
N VAL A 27 14.89 -11.50 6.35
CA VAL A 27 13.44 -11.57 6.46
C VAL A 27 13.04 -12.78 7.32
N GLY A 28 12.30 -12.57 8.41
CA GLY A 28 11.57 -13.65 9.11
C GLY A 28 11.70 -13.75 10.63
N THR A 29 12.44 -12.89 11.34
CA THR A 29 12.46 -12.92 12.81
C THR A 29 11.55 -11.87 13.44
N ASP A 30 10.70 -12.37 14.34
CA ASP A 30 9.55 -11.72 14.97
C ASP A 30 9.99 -10.69 16.04
N PHE A 31 10.62 -9.58 15.60
CA PHE A 31 11.08 -8.46 16.44
C PHE A 31 10.02 -8.01 17.46
N MET A 32 8.76 -7.99 17.03
CA MET A 32 7.62 -7.58 17.85
C MET A 32 7.31 -8.55 18.98
N ARG A 33 7.58 -9.85 18.82
CA ARG A 33 7.33 -10.86 19.85
C ARG A 33 8.39 -10.82 20.95
N CYS A 34 9.65 -10.57 20.57
CA CYS A 34 10.73 -10.29 21.53
C CYS A 34 10.47 -9.00 22.31
N ALA A 35 10.09 -7.91 21.64
CA ALA A 35 9.79 -6.63 22.30
C ALA A 35 8.61 -6.75 23.27
N HIS A 36 7.55 -7.47 22.90
CA HIS A 36 6.35 -7.65 23.74
C HIS A 36 6.56 -8.62 24.91
N SER A 37 7.40 -9.64 24.74
CA SER A 37 7.82 -10.54 25.84
C SER A 37 8.73 -9.82 26.84
N GLN A 38 9.62 -8.95 26.37
CA GLN A 38 10.47 -8.14 27.23
C GLN A 38 9.66 -7.08 27.99
N LEU A 39 8.68 -6.44 27.35
CA LEU A 39 7.79 -5.47 27.98
C LEU A 39 7.03 -6.04 29.19
N ASN A 40 6.57 -7.30 29.10
CA ASN A 40 5.85 -7.97 30.18
C ASN A 40 6.78 -8.47 31.30
N GLY A 41 8.05 -8.79 31.00
CA GLY A 41 9.06 -9.11 32.00
C GLY A 41 9.45 -7.91 32.88
N HIS A 42 9.36 -6.68 32.34
CA HIS A 42 9.81 -5.47 33.01
C HIS A 42 8.85 -4.88 34.06
N LYS A 43 7.62 -5.41 34.19
CA LYS A 43 6.71 -4.96 35.26
C LYS A 43 7.23 -5.28 36.66
N LYS A 44 8.02 -6.35 36.81
CA LYS A 44 8.70 -6.74 38.06
C LYS A 44 9.93 -5.87 38.36
N SER A 45 10.54 -5.30 37.33
CA SER A 45 11.75 -4.48 37.41
C SER A 45 11.43 -3.01 37.78
N ILE A 46 10.19 -2.56 37.54
CA ILE A 46 9.74 -1.22 37.94
C ILE A 46 9.71 -1.05 39.47
N ASP A 47 9.29 -2.06 40.22
CA ASP A 47 9.24 -1.99 41.68
C ASP A 47 10.65 -2.01 42.31
N GLU A 48 11.57 -2.78 41.71
CA GLU A 48 12.99 -2.78 42.06
C GLU A 48 13.66 -1.44 41.73
N LEU A 49 13.33 -0.86 40.57
CA LEU A 49 13.80 0.47 40.17
C LEU A 49 13.27 1.56 41.09
N GLN A 50 12.03 1.47 41.59
CA GLN A 50 11.49 2.41 42.57
C GLN A 50 12.21 2.33 43.92
N ALA A 51 12.60 1.13 44.36
CA ALA A 51 13.41 0.95 45.58
C ALA A 51 14.83 1.50 45.42
N VAL A 52 15.47 1.29 44.27
CA VAL A 52 16.78 1.85 43.93
C VAL A 52 16.70 3.38 43.79
N ASN A 53 15.61 3.92 43.23
CA ASN A 53 15.42 5.36 43.09
C ASN A 53 15.26 6.01 44.47
N LYS A 54 14.54 5.38 45.41
CA LYS A 54 14.42 5.86 46.79
C LYS A 54 15.76 5.84 47.52
N ALA A 55 16.59 4.81 47.31
CA ALA A 55 17.93 4.74 47.88
C ALA A 55 18.91 5.77 47.27
N LEU A 56 18.78 6.04 45.96
CA LEU A 56 19.53 7.09 45.27
C LEU A 56 19.08 8.48 45.70
N GLN A 57 17.79 8.71 45.94
CA GLN A 57 17.26 9.97 46.43
C GLN A 57 17.83 10.28 47.83
N ASN A 58 17.83 9.29 48.73
CA ASN A 58 18.42 9.45 50.06
C ASN A 58 19.94 9.73 49.99
N LYS A 59 20.66 9.06 49.08
CA LYS A 59 22.08 9.37 48.82
C LYS A 59 22.28 10.76 48.20
N LEU A 60 21.33 11.23 47.39
CA LEU A 60 21.36 12.55 46.78
C LEU A 60 21.15 13.64 47.83
N ASP A 61 20.28 13.38 48.80
CA ASP A 61 20.02 14.28 49.93
C ASP A 61 21.24 14.36 50.87
N ASP A 62 21.92 13.23 51.14
CA ASP A 62 23.21 13.21 51.86
C ASP A 62 24.34 13.91 51.08
N LEU A 63 24.37 13.75 49.76
CA LEU A 63 25.31 14.45 48.88
C LEU A 63 24.99 15.95 48.77
N SER A 64 23.72 16.34 48.92
CA SER A 64 23.27 17.74 48.87
C SER A 64 23.84 18.57 50.02
N GLU A 65 24.06 17.97 51.20
CA GLU A 65 24.78 18.63 52.30
C GLU A 65 26.29 18.78 52.01
N SER A 66 26.89 17.85 51.27
CA SER A 66 28.30 17.95 50.83
C SER A 66 28.53 18.82 49.58
N LEU A 67 27.48 19.08 48.79
CA LEU A 67 27.55 19.82 47.52
C LEU A 67 27.39 21.35 47.66
N GLN A 68 27.09 21.86 48.86
CA GLN A 68 27.02 23.30 49.12
C GLN A 68 28.39 24.02 49.06
N ALA A 69 29.48 23.30 48.75
CA ALA A 69 30.78 23.89 48.51
C ALA A 69 31.39 23.43 47.18
N MET A 70 30.82 23.81 46.02
CA MET A 70 31.59 23.83 44.77
C MET A 70 30.93 24.61 43.61
N LYS A 71 31.70 25.51 42.99
CA LYS A 71 31.46 26.33 41.78
C LYS A 71 30.88 25.61 40.52
N LYS A 72 30.60 24.30 40.59
CA LYS A 72 30.02 23.51 39.48
C LYS A 72 28.49 23.69 39.33
N ILE A 73 27.77 24.00 40.42
CA ILE A 73 26.31 24.19 40.37
C ILE A 73 25.98 25.48 39.61
N GLU A 74 26.69 26.58 39.88
CA GLU A 74 26.51 27.85 39.17
C GLU A 74 26.78 27.72 37.66
N CYS A 75 27.82 26.96 37.27
CA CYS A 75 28.13 26.71 35.87
C CYS A 75 27.06 25.83 35.17
N LEU A 76 26.51 24.84 35.86
CA LEU A 76 25.40 24.01 35.35
C LEU A 76 24.11 24.82 35.21
N ASP A 77 23.79 25.68 36.18
CA ASP A 77 22.61 26.54 36.14
C ASP A 77 22.71 27.57 35.00
N GLU A 78 23.88 28.17 34.79
CA GLU A 78 24.07 29.06 33.63
C GLU A 78 24.05 28.31 32.30
N THR A 79 24.65 27.12 32.22
CA THR A 79 24.54 26.27 31.02
C THR A 79 23.09 25.90 30.73
N LEU A 80 22.30 25.59 31.77
CA LEU A 80 20.86 25.31 31.64
C LEU A 80 20.07 26.54 31.20
N LYS A 81 20.39 27.73 31.72
CA LYS A 81 19.74 28.99 31.31
C LYS A 81 20.03 29.31 29.84
N VAL A 82 21.29 29.22 29.41
CA VAL A 82 21.70 29.42 28.01
C VAL A 82 21.03 28.38 27.11
N THR A 83 21.07 27.10 27.49
CA THR A 83 20.42 26.01 26.72
C THR A 83 18.92 26.24 26.57
N ARG A 84 18.22 26.62 27.66
CA ARG A 84 16.79 26.97 27.60
C ARG A 84 16.52 28.18 26.72
N GLN A 85 17.40 29.18 26.73
CA GLN A 85 17.27 30.36 25.87
C GLN A 85 17.48 30.03 24.40
N CYS A 86 18.49 29.23 24.05
CA CYS A 86 18.73 28.73 22.69
C CYS A 86 17.53 27.90 22.18
N ILE A 87 17.02 26.97 23.00
CA ILE A 87 15.83 26.17 22.66
C ILE A 87 14.61 27.07 22.47
N LYS A 88 14.37 28.04 23.37
CA LYS A 88 13.24 28.96 23.25
C LYS A 88 13.33 29.82 21.99
N SER A 89 14.53 30.29 21.64
CA SER A 89 14.78 31.06 20.42
C SER A 89 14.46 30.24 19.17
N TYR A 90 15.00 29.02 19.10
CA TYR A 90 14.77 28.09 17.98
C TYR A 90 13.31 27.67 17.85
N VAL A 91 12.67 27.27 18.95
CA VAL A 91 11.24 26.91 18.94
C VAL A 91 10.38 28.09 18.51
N SER A 92 10.70 29.31 18.94
CA SER A 92 9.93 30.50 18.55
C SER A 92 10.07 30.82 17.06
N SER A 93 11.26 30.65 16.47
CA SER A 93 11.45 30.85 15.02
C SER A 93 10.76 29.76 14.20
N SER A 94 10.87 28.49 14.59
CA SER A 94 10.22 27.37 13.88
C SER A 94 8.70 27.32 14.06
N VAL A 95 8.16 27.79 15.18
CA VAL A 95 6.69 27.85 15.40
C VAL A 95 6.05 29.00 14.63
N ASN A 96 6.82 30.06 14.32
CA ASN A 96 6.32 31.23 13.61
C ASN A 96 6.46 31.16 12.09
N SER A 97 7.15 30.16 11.54
CA SER A 97 7.13 29.94 10.08
C SER A 97 5.77 29.39 9.69
N SER A 98 4.98 30.21 9.01
CA SER A 98 3.69 29.78 8.43
C SER A 98 3.85 28.80 7.28
N GLU A 99 5.08 28.66 6.76
CA GLU A 99 5.44 27.73 5.71
C GLU A 99 5.86 26.39 6.30
N LEU A 100 5.30 25.32 5.74
CA LEU A 100 5.63 23.95 6.10
C LEU A 100 6.95 23.55 5.44
N PRO A 101 7.82 22.77 6.10
CA PRO A 101 9.08 22.35 5.50
C PRO A 101 8.86 21.34 4.36
N ASP A 102 9.65 21.44 3.29
CA ASP A 102 9.68 20.45 2.20
C ASP A 102 10.52 19.24 2.61
N ILE A 103 9.84 18.12 2.87
CA ILE A 103 10.45 16.86 3.31
C ILE A 103 11.38 16.25 2.24
N ARG A 104 11.15 16.54 0.95
CA ARG A 104 11.98 16.00 -0.15
C ARG A 104 13.39 16.59 -0.16
N CYS A 105 13.55 17.75 0.46
CA CYS A 105 14.82 18.44 0.61
C CYS A 105 15.40 18.23 2.02
N PHE A 106 14.97 17.20 2.75
CA PHE A 106 15.52 16.90 4.06
C PHE A 106 16.98 16.48 3.94
N ASP A 107 17.86 17.36 4.39
CA ASP A 107 19.28 17.08 4.59
C ASP A 107 19.63 17.20 6.08
N VAL A 108 20.29 16.17 6.61
CA VAL A 108 20.64 16.10 8.03
C VAL A 108 21.60 17.23 8.43
N HIS A 109 22.55 17.61 7.57
CA HIS A 109 23.51 18.67 7.86
C HIS A 109 22.82 20.04 7.83
N ASP A 110 21.96 20.29 6.85
CA ASP A 110 21.18 21.53 6.77
C ASP A 110 20.30 21.72 8.01
N GLU A 111 19.68 20.64 8.51
CA GLU A 111 18.87 20.71 9.74
C GLU A 111 19.72 20.96 10.99
N ILE A 112 20.93 20.40 11.07
CA ILE A 112 21.84 20.68 12.18
C ILE A 112 22.33 22.13 12.13
N GLN A 113 22.64 22.67 10.95
CA GLN A 113 23.08 24.06 10.77
C GLN A 113 22.02 25.09 11.17
N LYS A 114 20.74 24.70 11.24
CA LYS A 114 19.67 25.54 11.78
C LYS A 114 19.70 25.64 13.31
N LEU A 115 20.36 24.70 13.98
CA LEU A 115 20.42 24.66 15.45
C LEU A 115 21.43 25.67 15.97
N ASP A 116 21.20 26.17 17.18
CA ASP A 116 22.22 26.99 17.83
C ASP A 116 23.51 26.16 18.06
N PRO A 117 24.70 26.67 17.68
CA PRO A 117 25.97 25.94 17.84
C PRO A 117 26.23 25.49 19.28
N VAL A 118 25.84 26.28 20.28
CA VAL A 118 26.00 25.94 21.69
C VAL A 118 25.14 24.74 22.06
N LEU A 119 23.89 24.71 21.58
CA LEU A 119 22.99 23.59 21.80
C LEU A 119 23.46 22.32 21.08
N TRP A 120 23.92 22.44 19.84
CA TRP A 120 24.48 21.30 19.12
C TRP A 120 25.72 20.75 19.84
N ASN A 121 26.66 21.62 20.22
CA ASN A 121 27.86 21.24 20.93
C ASN A 121 27.56 20.59 22.28
N PHE A 122 26.51 21.04 22.97
CA PHE A 122 26.02 20.41 24.19
C PHE A 122 25.54 18.96 23.92
N ILE A 123 24.71 18.75 22.90
CA ILE A 123 24.20 17.42 22.52
C ILE A 123 25.35 16.51 22.04
N TYR A 124 26.27 17.06 21.26
CA TYR A 124 27.48 16.38 20.81
C TYR A 124 28.28 15.86 22.00
N ARG A 125 28.59 16.72 22.98
CA ARG A 125 29.31 16.33 24.21
C ARG A 125 28.53 15.35 25.09
N LEU A 126 27.20 15.43 25.10
CA LEU A 126 26.33 14.52 25.88
C LEU A 126 26.33 13.11 25.29
N THR A 127 26.47 13.01 23.97
CA THR A 127 26.49 11.75 23.21
C THR A 127 27.90 11.31 22.83
N ALA A 128 28.93 12.07 23.23
CA ALA A 128 30.32 11.78 22.91
C ALA A 128 30.74 10.43 23.53
N ASN A 129 31.38 9.59 22.73
CA ASN A 129 32.02 8.38 23.22
C ASN A 129 33.37 8.71 23.91
N GLU A 130 34.03 7.69 24.45
CA GLU A 130 35.27 7.89 25.22
C GLU A 130 36.42 8.49 24.39
N ILE A 131 36.45 8.23 23.08
CA ILE A 131 37.46 8.78 22.16
C ILE A 131 37.18 10.26 21.92
N GLU A 132 35.95 10.59 21.52
CA GLU A 132 35.49 11.97 21.32
C GLU A 132 35.66 12.79 22.60
N GLU A 133 35.35 12.22 23.77
CA GLU A 133 35.54 12.89 25.06
C GLU A 133 37.03 13.12 25.38
N LYS A 134 37.93 12.22 24.98
CA LYS A 134 39.39 12.42 25.12
C LYS A 134 39.90 13.53 24.19
N GLU A 135 39.38 13.63 22.98
CA GLU A 135 39.71 14.70 22.02
C GLU A 135 39.20 16.06 22.52
N LEU A 136 37.95 16.12 22.97
CA LEU A 136 37.33 17.32 23.55
C LEU A 136 38.03 17.83 24.82
N ARG A 137 38.78 16.97 25.52
CA ARG A 137 39.61 17.35 26.68
C ARG A 137 40.98 17.89 26.29
N ARG A 138 41.48 17.54 25.10
CA ARG A 138 42.78 18.02 24.59
C ARG A 138 42.67 19.44 24.04
N ASP A 139 41.54 19.78 23.42
CA ASP A 139 41.28 21.13 22.94
C ASP A 139 40.56 21.99 24.00
N VAL A 140 41.35 22.69 24.81
CA VAL A 140 40.87 23.60 25.88
C VAL A 140 40.23 24.89 25.29
N PHE A 141 40.31 25.12 23.98
CA PHE A 141 40.02 26.42 23.35
C PHE A 141 39.04 26.39 22.15
N TYR A 142 38.12 25.43 22.06
CA TYR A 142 36.99 25.62 21.14
C TYR A 142 36.06 26.70 21.69
N SER A 143 35.85 27.79 20.94
CA SER A 143 34.80 28.74 21.25
C SER A 143 33.45 28.04 21.05
N TRP A 144 32.78 27.75 22.16
CA TRP A 144 31.51 27.02 22.22
C TRP A 144 30.41 27.67 21.36
N GLU A 145 30.59 28.95 21.07
CA GLU A 145 29.58 29.84 20.50
C GLU A 145 29.61 29.86 18.96
N ASN A 146 30.73 29.48 18.31
CA ASN A 146 30.91 29.78 16.87
C ASN A 146 31.27 28.59 15.96
N SER A 147 31.35 27.36 16.46
CA SER A 147 31.70 26.18 15.65
C SER A 147 30.86 24.96 16.00
N TYR A 148 30.43 24.18 15.00
CA TYR A 148 29.69 22.93 15.19
C TYR A 148 30.66 21.75 15.32
N LEU A 149 30.70 21.09 16.47
CA LEU A 149 31.54 19.92 16.69
C LEU A 149 31.00 18.70 15.91
N GLY A 150 31.92 17.98 15.26
CA GLY A 150 31.67 16.70 14.58
C GLY A 150 30.62 16.73 13.48
N MET A 151 30.52 17.84 12.75
CA MET A 151 29.72 17.92 11.50
C MET A 151 30.22 16.98 10.41
N ASP A 152 31.52 16.68 10.40
CA ASP A 152 32.15 15.76 9.43
C ASP A 152 31.99 14.28 9.81
N ASP A 153 31.23 13.98 10.88
CA ASP A 153 30.98 12.61 11.31
C ASP A 153 30.12 11.88 10.28
N SER A 154 30.32 10.56 10.14
CA SER A 154 29.44 9.72 9.32
C SER A 154 27.96 9.92 9.71
N CYS A 155 27.05 9.90 8.74
CA CYS A 155 25.61 10.10 8.94
C CYS A 155 25.01 9.25 10.08
N LEU A 156 25.60 8.08 10.35
CA LEU A 156 25.21 7.17 11.43
C LEU A 156 25.34 7.76 12.84
N ARG A 157 26.24 8.73 13.06
CA ARG A 157 26.43 9.40 14.36
C ARG A 157 25.69 10.74 14.46
N LEU A 158 25.51 11.43 13.34
CA LEU A 158 24.76 12.67 13.26
C LEU A 158 23.27 12.45 13.53
N PHE A 159 22.70 11.36 13.00
CA PHE A 159 21.27 11.10 13.10
C PHE A 159 20.76 10.91 14.55
N PRO A 160 21.41 10.11 15.43
CA PRO A 160 21.01 10.01 16.83
C PRO A 160 21.07 11.35 17.58
N ARG A 161 22.06 12.20 17.27
CA ARG A 161 22.22 13.52 17.88
C ARG A 161 21.11 14.48 17.44
N LEU A 162 20.83 14.51 16.14
CA LEU A 162 19.71 15.27 15.58
C LEU A 162 18.38 14.78 16.15
N PHE A 163 18.19 13.46 16.29
CA PHE A 163 17.01 12.87 16.93
C PHE A 163 16.82 13.36 18.37
N ILE A 164 17.89 13.40 19.17
CA ILE A 164 17.85 13.94 20.54
C ILE A 164 17.50 15.44 20.52
N ALA A 165 18.10 16.22 19.63
CA ALA A 165 17.78 17.64 19.47
C ALA A 165 16.29 17.84 19.15
N SER A 166 15.78 17.08 18.18
CA SER A 166 14.38 17.06 17.79
C SER A 166 13.45 16.71 18.96
N CYS A 167 13.76 15.66 19.72
CA CYS A 167 13.00 15.30 20.92
C CYS A 167 12.93 16.46 21.94
N ILE A 168 14.06 17.14 22.16
CA ILE A 168 14.15 18.30 23.07
C ILE A 168 13.25 19.44 22.57
N PHE A 169 13.25 19.74 21.27
CA PHE A 169 12.41 20.81 20.71
C PHE A 169 10.92 20.51 20.81
N ASN A 170 10.51 19.28 20.49
CA ASN A 170 9.10 18.88 20.55
C ASN A 170 8.58 18.85 21.98
N ALA A 171 9.41 18.42 22.93
CA ALA A 171 9.05 18.40 24.35
C ALA A 171 8.77 19.82 24.89
N GLN A 172 9.40 20.85 24.32
CA GLN A 172 9.17 22.24 24.68
C GLN A 172 7.97 22.87 23.96
N SER A 173 7.62 22.37 22.77
CA SER A 173 6.44 22.80 22.05
C SER A 173 5.93 21.70 21.13
N SER A 174 4.72 21.21 21.40
CA SER A 174 4.01 20.26 20.54
C SER A 174 3.62 20.85 19.17
N LYS A 175 3.85 22.15 18.97
CA LYS A 175 3.69 22.86 17.69
C LYS A 175 4.99 22.89 16.87
N CYS A 176 6.10 22.33 17.37
CA CYS A 176 7.36 22.25 16.65
C CYS A 176 7.26 21.21 15.52
N GLY A 177 6.92 21.68 14.32
CA GLY A 177 6.73 20.87 13.12
C GLY A 177 8.03 20.55 12.37
N GLN A 178 9.08 20.10 13.07
CA GLN A 178 10.33 19.73 12.39
C GLN A 178 10.11 18.60 11.37
N PRO A 179 10.81 18.63 10.22
CA PRO A 179 10.71 17.60 9.19
C PRO A 179 10.94 16.20 9.73
N LEU A 180 11.92 16.05 10.63
CA LEU A 180 12.28 14.77 11.23
C LEU A 180 11.14 14.17 12.04
N HIS A 181 10.37 14.97 12.78
CA HIS A 181 9.21 14.46 13.52
C HIS A 181 8.10 13.98 12.59
N LEU A 182 7.86 14.69 11.49
CA LEU A 182 6.84 14.30 10.49
C LEU A 182 7.25 12.99 9.81
N LEU A 183 8.50 12.89 9.37
CA LEU A 183 9.09 11.68 8.78
C LEU A 183 9.00 10.49 9.73
N LEU A 184 9.45 10.64 10.98
CA LEU A 184 9.39 9.57 11.96
C LEU A 184 7.95 9.17 12.31
N SER A 185 7.04 10.14 12.34
CA SER A 185 5.61 9.85 12.55
C SER A 185 5.03 9.04 11.41
N ASP A 186 5.37 9.38 10.17
CA ASP A 186 4.90 8.68 8.96
C ASP A 186 5.45 7.26 8.89
N VAL A 187 6.77 7.10 9.12
CA VAL A 187 7.43 5.79 9.20
C VAL A 187 6.78 4.95 10.29
N LEU A 188 6.60 5.48 11.50
CA LEU A 188 5.96 4.72 12.58
C LEU A 188 4.50 4.38 12.25
N ASP A 189 3.72 5.28 11.65
CA ASP A 189 2.32 4.98 11.30
C ASP A 189 2.23 3.88 10.23
N LYS A 190 3.11 3.93 9.22
CA LYS A 190 3.19 2.98 8.10
C LYS A 190 3.66 1.60 8.55
N TYR A 191 4.75 1.52 9.31
CA TYR A 191 5.37 0.23 9.65
C TYR A 191 4.85 -0.41 10.93
N SER A 192 4.23 0.36 11.84
CA SER A 192 3.62 -0.22 13.05
C SER A 192 2.25 -0.87 12.80
N GLY A 193 1.80 -0.94 11.54
CA GLY A 193 0.45 -1.40 11.19
C GLY A 193 -0.63 -0.52 11.81
N SER A 194 -0.38 0.80 11.90
CA SER A 194 -1.23 1.77 12.61
C SER A 194 -1.35 1.52 14.12
N SER A 195 -0.31 1.00 14.78
CA SER A 195 -0.27 0.93 16.25
C SER A 195 -0.23 2.34 16.82
N THR A 196 -1.39 2.80 17.28
CA THR A 196 -1.54 4.13 17.89
C THR A 196 -0.77 4.27 19.19
N GLU A 197 -0.45 3.15 19.85
CA GLU A 197 0.24 3.15 21.14
C GLU A 197 1.72 3.50 20.97
N LEU A 198 2.41 2.90 20.00
CA LEU A 198 3.80 3.22 19.72
C LEU A 198 3.95 4.69 19.29
N LEU A 199 3.10 5.15 18.37
CA LEU A 199 3.11 6.54 17.92
C LEU A 199 2.77 7.51 19.08
N ALA A 200 1.87 7.14 19.99
CA ALA A 200 1.54 7.95 21.17
C ALA A 200 2.69 7.98 22.19
N ILE A 201 3.38 6.87 22.41
CA ILE A 201 4.57 6.81 23.27
C ILE A 201 5.68 7.68 22.67
N SER A 202 5.99 7.49 21.39
CA SER A 202 6.99 8.30 20.68
C SER A 202 6.63 9.78 20.69
N ASN A 203 5.34 10.12 20.56
CA ASN A 203 4.90 11.51 20.65
C ASN A 203 5.09 12.09 22.06
N ARG A 204 4.80 11.32 23.12
CA ARG A 204 5.04 11.74 24.51
C ARG A 204 6.53 11.92 24.82
N LEU A 205 7.39 11.14 24.17
CA LEU A 205 8.85 11.29 24.25
C LEU A 205 9.37 12.49 23.44
N GLY A 206 8.51 13.15 22.66
CA GLY A 206 8.89 14.22 21.75
C GLY A 206 9.51 13.73 20.44
N ALA A 207 9.63 12.42 20.21
CA ALA A 207 10.26 11.85 19.02
C ALA A 207 9.42 11.98 17.74
N THR A 208 8.09 12.10 17.88
CA THR A 208 7.16 12.18 16.76
C THR A 208 6.10 13.24 17.01
N VAL A 209 5.44 13.72 15.94
CA VAL A 209 4.22 14.51 16.10
C VAL A 209 3.03 13.59 16.37
N SER A 210 1.91 14.19 16.80
CA SER A 210 0.67 13.44 16.95
C SER A 210 0.18 12.99 15.57
N LYS A 211 -0.56 11.88 15.52
CA LYS A 211 -1.19 11.41 14.27
C LYS A 211 -2.09 12.48 13.64
N GLU A 212 -2.71 13.31 14.47
CA GLU A 212 -3.55 14.42 14.03
C GLU A 212 -2.72 15.53 13.37
N SER A 213 -1.57 15.88 13.95
CA SER A 213 -0.63 16.83 13.37
C SER A 213 -0.08 16.32 12.02
N LEU A 214 0.28 15.04 11.93
CA LEU A 214 0.72 14.41 10.69
C LEU A 214 -0.37 14.46 9.61
N LYS A 215 -1.62 14.14 9.97
CA LYS A 215 -2.75 14.23 9.03
C LYS A 215 -3.02 15.64 8.56
N ARG A 216 -2.96 16.64 9.45
CA ARG A 216 -3.12 18.05 9.08
C ARG A 216 -2.04 18.50 8.10
N PHE A 217 -0.81 18.03 8.29
CA PHE A 217 0.27 18.27 7.34
C PHE A 217 -0.07 17.70 5.95
N ILE A 218 -0.46 16.42 5.89
CA ILE A 218 -0.85 15.76 4.64
C ILE A 218 -2.00 16.52 3.97
N SER A 219 -3.07 16.82 4.71
CA SER A 219 -4.24 17.54 4.19
C SER A 219 -3.93 18.96 3.72
N SER A 220 -3.12 19.72 4.46
CA SER A 220 -2.72 21.07 4.04
C SER A 220 -1.88 21.05 2.77
N ARG A 221 -1.06 20.01 2.57
CA ARG A 221 -0.28 19.83 1.35
C ARG A 221 -1.16 19.43 0.17
N CYS A 222 -2.12 18.53 0.38
CA CYS A 222 -3.12 18.21 -0.64
C CYS A 222 -3.86 19.48 -1.11
N ILE A 223 -4.30 20.34 -0.18
CA ILE A 223 -4.96 21.62 -0.51
C ILE A 223 -4.05 22.58 -1.28
N GLN A 224 -2.74 22.58 -1.03
CA GLN A 224 -1.79 23.39 -1.81
C GLN A 224 -1.59 22.84 -3.22
N LEU A 225 -1.56 21.51 -3.38
CA LEU A 225 -1.49 20.86 -4.69
C LEU A 225 -2.78 21.07 -5.51
N ASP A 226 -3.94 21.15 -4.84
CA ASP A 226 -5.22 21.47 -5.49
C ASP A 226 -5.26 22.88 -6.13
N LYS A 227 -4.34 23.78 -5.73
CA LYS A 227 -4.25 25.14 -6.28
C LYS A 227 -3.39 25.23 -7.54
N GLU A 228 -2.72 24.15 -7.97
CA GLU A 228 -1.97 24.15 -9.22
C GLU A 228 -2.92 23.92 -10.41
N PRO A 229 -3.15 24.92 -11.29
CA PRO A 229 -4.25 24.90 -12.27
C PRO A 229 -4.05 23.95 -13.47
N ASN A 230 -2.95 23.21 -13.55
CA ASN A 230 -2.64 22.34 -14.69
C ASN A 230 -3.14 20.91 -14.47
N LEU A 231 -4.36 20.77 -13.96
CA LEU A 231 -4.69 19.57 -13.22
C LEU A 231 -4.79 18.34 -14.11
N LEU A 232 -5.09 18.44 -15.41
CA LEU A 232 -5.05 17.33 -16.37
C LEU A 232 -4.85 17.85 -17.79
N SER A 233 -4.01 17.18 -18.59
CA SER A 233 -3.94 17.45 -20.03
C SER A 233 -5.32 17.16 -20.64
N SER A 234 -5.85 18.09 -21.45
CA SER A 234 -7.09 17.88 -22.22
C SER A 234 -7.04 16.63 -23.09
N ASP A 235 -5.82 16.16 -23.39
CA ASP A 235 -5.56 15.06 -24.31
C ASP A 235 -5.42 13.71 -23.57
N SER A 236 -5.54 13.70 -22.24
CA SER A 236 -5.33 12.51 -21.42
C SER A 236 -6.63 11.80 -21.04
N PHE A 237 -6.65 10.49 -21.22
CA PHE A 237 -7.77 9.65 -20.78
C PHE A 237 -7.91 9.73 -19.26
N THR A 238 -9.07 10.13 -18.77
CA THR A 238 -9.32 10.31 -17.33
C THR A 238 -10.41 9.38 -16.83
N VAL A 239 -10.15 8.77 -15.68
CA VAL A 239 -11.11 7.98 -14.92
C VAL A 239 -11.42 8.71 -13.62
N ALA A 240 -12.68 9.03 -13.40
CA ALA A 240 -13.15 9.49 -12.10
C ALA A 240 -13.59 8.30 -11.25
N SER A 241 -13.31 8.35 -9.96
CA SER A 241 -13.80 7.38 -8.98
C SER A 241 -14.38 8.10 -7.79
N PHE A 242 -15.38 7.50 -7.17
CA PHE A 242 -15.84 7.92 -5.87
C PHE A 242 -16.06 6.72 -4.96
N ASP A 243 -15.65 6.86 -3.70
CA ASP A 243 -15.70 5.78 -2.71
C ASP A 243 -16.01 6.36 -1.32
N ASN A 244 -16.53 5.49 -0.45
CA ASN A 244 -16.80 5.83 0.93
C ASN A 244 -15.49 5.97 1.71
N LEU A 245 -15.30 7.15 2.31
CA LEU A 245 -14.28 7.41 3.30
C LEU A 245 -14.79 7.04 4.69
N ASP A 246 -14.69 5.75 5.01
CA ASP A 246 -15.02 5.24 6.33
C ASP A 246 -13.86 5.46 7.31
N LYS A 247 -13.82 6.63 7.96
CA LYS A 247 -12.91 6.86 9.08
C LYS A 247 -13.57 6.42 10.38
N ASN A 248 -13.33 5.15 10.72
CA ASN A 248 -13.48 4.64 12.07
C ASN A 248 -12.47 5.31 13.03
N GLN A 249 -12.73 6.56 13.42
CA GLN A 249 -11.91 7.23 14.41
C GLN A 249 -12.17 6.55 15.77
N LYS A 250 -11.14 5.88 16.32
CA LYS A 250 -11.17 5.42 17.73
C LYS A 250 -11.36 6.56 18.74
N TYR A 251 -11.23 7.82 18.31
CA TYR A 251 -11.27 9.03 19.14
C TYR A 251 -12.24 10.10 18.63
N ALA A 252 -13.20 9.78 17.76
CA ALA A 252 -14.30 10.72 17.52
C ALA A 252 -14.95 11.05 18.87
N ILE A 253 -15.12 12.34 19.15
CA ILE A 253 -15.70 12.83 20.39
C ILE A 253 -17.04 12.10 20.56
N VAL A 254 -17.08 11.20 21.54
CA VAL A 254 -18.32 10.57 21.97
C VAL A 254 -19.12 11.72 22.57
N GLY A 255 -20.02 12.31 21.77
CA GLY A 255 -21.10 13.10 22.35
C GLY A 255 -21.76 12.24 23.43
N ASN A 256 -22.30 12.84 24.49
CA ASN A 256 -22.85 12.13 25.65
C ASN A 256 -24.05 11.17 25.33
N GLY A 257 -24.28 10.78 24.07
CA GLY A 257 -25.15 9.68 23.64
C GLY A 257 -24.34 8.57 22.96
N ALA A 258 -24.73 7.32 23.20
CA ALA A 258 -23.99 6.08 22.94
C ALA A 258 -23.54 5.76 21.48
N ASN A 259 -23.59 6.70 20.55
CA ASN A 259 -23.25 6.46 19.15
C ASN A 259 -21.84 7.02 18.85
N LYS A 260 -20.86 6.13 18.66
CA LYS A 260 -19.55 6.51 18.12
C LYS A 260 -19.75 7.15 16.74
N SER A 261 -19.56 8.46 16.62
CA SER A 261 -19.67 9.16 15.33
C SER A 261 -18.41 8.90 14.50
N GLY A 262 -18.35 7.78 13.79
CA GLY A 262 -17.41 7.63 12.67
C GLY A 262 -17.69 8.74 11.65
N PHE A 263 -16.64 9.34 11.08
CA PHE A 263 -16.82 10.19 9.90
C PHE A 263 -17.03 9.26 8.71
N HIS A 264 -18.14 9.45 8.01
CA HIS A 264 -18.46 8.76 6.78
C HIS A 264 -18.62 9.87 5.73
N GLY A 265 -17.71 9.93 4.78
CA GLY A 265 -17.79 10.88 3.68
C GLY A 265 -17.58 10.17 2.36
N THR A 266 -17.66 10.92 1.25
CA THR A 266 -17.40 10.40 -0.09
C THR A 266 -16.19 11.13 -0.65
N THR A 267 -15.15 10.41 -1.04
CA THR A 267 -14.01 11.00 -1.76
C THR A 267 -14.28 10.94 -3.25
N ILE A 268 -14.08 12.05 -3.96
CA ILE A 268 -14.09 12.12 -5.42
C ILE A 268 -12.66 12.28 -5.88
N GLN A 269 -12.18 11.33 -6.68
CA GLN A 269 -10.81 11.31 -7.20
C GLN A 269 -10.84 11.17 -8.71
N ALA A 270 -9.95 11.87 -9.39
CA ALA A 270 -9.66 11.65 -10.80
C ALA A 270 -8.27 11.06 -10.95
N VAL A 271 -8.15 10.16 -11.91
CA VAL A 271 -6.92 9.46 -12.22
C VAL A 271 -6.71 9.48 -13.72
N THR A 272 -5.51 9.88 -14.14
CA THR A 272 -5.04 9.68 -15.51
C THR A 272 -4.18 8.42 -15.55
N PRO A 273 -4.70 7.32 -16.13
CA PRO A 273 -3.99 6.06 -16.21
C PRO A 273 -2.90 6.18 -17.28
N LYS A 274 -1.63 6.18 -16.86
CA LYS A 274 -0.41 6.36 -17.68
C LYS A 274 -0.42 7.67 -18.51
N PRO A 275 0.52 8.60 -18.33
CA PRO A 275 0.64 9.72 -19.25
C PRO A 275 0.93 9.17 -20.64
N SER A 276 -0.03 9.30 -21.57
CA SER A 276 0.10 8.75 -22.92
C SER A 276 1.42 9.25 -23.52
N VAL A 277 2.33 8.33 -23.87
CA VAL A 277 3.33 8.61 -24.91
C VAL A 277 2.50 9.14 -26.07
N LYS A 278 2.64 10.44 -26.38
CA LYS A 278 1.74 11.18 -27.28
C LYS A 278 1.38 10.33 -28.49
N HIS A 279 0.20 9.74 -28.47
CA HIS A 279 -0.36 9.13 -29.66
C HIS A 279 -0.94 10.28 -30.45
N ASP A 280 -0.41 10.52 -31.65
CA ASP A 280 -0.95 11.48 -32.61
C ASP A 280 -2.34 11.01 -33.09
N PHE A 281 -3.33 11.08 -32.21
CA PHE A 281 -4.73 10.99 -32.61
C PHE A 281 -5.15 12.39 -33.06
N THR A 282 -5.33 12.54 -34.37
CA THR A 282 -5.88 13.76 -34.95
C THR A 282 -7.35 13.87 -34.53
N TYR A 283 -7.60 14.65 -33.48
CA TYR A 283 -8.93 15.03 -33.05
C TYR A 283 -9.66 15.72 -34.21
N VAL A 284 -10.83 15.20 -34.60
CA VAL A 284 -11.72 15.86 -35.56
C VAL A 284 -12.71 16.72 -34.76
N PRO A 285 -12.58 18.06 -34.77
CA PRO A 285 -13.47 18.90 -33.97
C PRO A 285 -14.90 18.84 -34.51
N LYS A 286 -15.87 18.80 -33.60
CA LYS A 286 -17.26 19.13 -33.93
C LYS A 286 -17.38 20.63 -34.29
N PRO A 287 -18.36 21.03 -35.12
CA PRO A 287 -18.56 22.42 -35.52
C PRO A 287 -18.90 23.29 -34.30
N SER A 288 -18.22 24.42 -34.14
CA SER A 288 -18.35 25.33 -33.00
C SER A 288 -19.54 26.28 -33.12
N GLU A 289 -20.28 26.43 -32.02
CA GLU A 289 -21.20 27.54 -31.77
C GLU A 289 -20.48 28.72 -31.07
N PRO A 290 -21.00 29.97 -31.20
CA PRO A 290 -20.25 31.19 -30.90
C PRO A 290 -20.17 31.51 -29.40
N SER A 291 -18.98 31.94 -28.96
CA SER A 291 -18.65 32.28 -27.57
C SER A 291 -18.97 33.75 -27.23
N TYR A 292 -19.48 33.95 -26.01
CA TYR A 292 -19.57 35.25 -25.34
C TYR A 292 -18.43 35.39 -24.32
N SER A 293 -17.79 36.55 -24.32
CA SER A 293 -16.75 36.95 -23.38
C SER A 293 -17.32 37.75 -22.22
N ASP A 294 -16.86 37.51 -20.99
CA ASP A 294 -16.83 38.60 -20.00
C ASP A 294 -15.83 38.45 -18.85
N GLN A 295 -15.68 39.58 -18.16
CA GLN A 295 -14.48 40.16 -17.58
C GLN A 295 -14.13 39.77 -16.12
N SER A 296 -12.90 40.15 -15.80
CA SER A 296 -12.14 40.09 -14.54
C SER A 296 -12.81 40.63 -13.28
N ALA A 297 -12.49 40.03 -12.12
CA ALA A 297 -12.72 40.60 -10.80
C ALA A 297 -11.46 40.52 -9.90
N SER A 298 -11.37 41.52 -9.02
CA SER A 298 -10.21 41.96 -8.25
C SER A 298 -10.04 41.29 -6.87
N GLU A 299 -8.80 41.29 -6.39
CA GLU A 299 -8.36 40.77 -5.10
C GLU A 299 -8.74 41.68 -3.91
N THR A 300 -9.15 41.06 -2.79
CA THR A 300 -9.16 41.72 -1.47
C THR A 300 -8.62 40.80 -0.37
N SER A 301 -7.75 41.37 0.46
CA SER A 301 -7.03 40.72 1.55
C SER A 301 -7.86 40.60 2.84
N ILE A 302 -7.77 39.50 3.59
CA ILE A 302 -8.26 39.42 4.97
C ILE A 302 -7.26 38.71 5.90
N LYS A 303 -7.15 39.30 7.10
CA LYS A 303 -6.28 38.96 8.24
C LYS A 303 -6.77 37.75 9.04
N SER A 304 -5.84 37.18 9.79
CA SER A 304 -5.92 35.99 10.65
C SER A 304 -6.80 36.10 11.91
N VAL A 305 -7.48 35.02 12.32
CA VAL A 305 -7.19 34.18 13.53
C VAL A 305 -8.28 33.12 13.83
N SER A 306 -7.80 31.92 14.22
CA SER A 306 -8.42 30.76 14.92
C SER A 306 -9.44 29.87 14.19
N ARG A 307 -9.13 28.57 14.05
CA ARG A 307 -9.85 27.60 13.21
C ARG A 307 -10.42 26.40 14.01
N SER A 308 -11.75 26.31 14.08
CA SER A 308 -12.48 25.06 13.83
C SER A 308 -12.50 24.79 12.30
N ILE A 309 -12.97 23.62 11.85
CA ILE A 309 -13.25 23.41 10.41
C ILE A 309 -14.11 24.61 9.96
N PRO A 310 -13.66 25.42 8.98
CA PRO A 310 -14.36 26.65 8.64
C PRO A 310 -15.79 26.31 8.20
N SER A 311 -16.79 26.84 8.91
CA SER A 311 -18.18 26.84 8.43
C SER A 311 -18.30 27.43 7.04
N ASP A 312 -17.34 28.28 6.67
CA ASP A 312 -17.22 28.89 5.35
C ASP A 312 -16.75 27.90 4.28
N LEU A 313 -16.09 26.79 4.61
CA LEU A 313 -15.77 25.72 3.64
C LEU A 313 -17.03 24.91 3.29
N ILE A 314 -17.87 24.65 4.29
CA ILE A 314 -19.17 23.98 4.12
C ILE A 314 -20.19 24.92 3.47
N LYS A 315 -20.13 26.24 3.75
CA LYS A 315 -21.00 27.26 3.12
C LYS A 315 -20.48 27.79 1.77
N ALA A 316 -19.20 27.64 1.44
CA ALA A 316 -18.64 28.02 0.14
C ALA A 316 -18.79 26.93 -0.92
N LEU A 317 -19.16 25.71 -0.51
CA LEU A 317 -19.85 24.78 -1.40
C LEU A 317 -21.23 25.38 -1.65
N LYS A 318 -21.33 26.28 -2.65
CA LYS A 318 -22.62 26.53 -3.28
C LYS A 318 -23.15 25.15 -3.68
N GLU A 319 -24.40 24.85 -3.33
CA GLU A 319 -25.08 23.74 -3.98
C GLU A 319 -24.89 23.95 -5.48
N PRO A 320 -24.26 23.00 -6.19
CA PRO A 320 -24.03 23.17 -7.61
C PRO A 320 -25.39 23.40 -8.26
N GLU A 321 -25.46 24.39 -9.16
CA GLU A 321 -26.62 24.55 -10.02
C GLU A 321 -26.85 23.21 -10.74
N ASP A 322 -28.11 22.76 -10.81
CA ASP A 322 -28.43 21.45 -11.37
C ASP A 322 -28.15 21.45 -12.88
N ASN A 323 -26.92 21.08 -13.25
CA ASN A 323 -26.41 21.15 -14.62
C ASN A 323 -26.66 19.86 -15.41
N ILE A 324 -27.14 18.79 -14.76
CA ILE A 324 -27.44 17.50 -15.39
C ILE A 324 -28.75 17.56 -16.21
N GLY A 325 -29.55 18.62 -16.08
CA GLY A 325 -30.81 18.78 -16.81
C GLY A 325 -31.95 17.92 -16.26
N GLU A 326 -33.14 18.02 -16.86
CA GLU A 326 -34.33 17.33 -16.35
C GLU A 326 -34.35 15.83 -16.72
N PRO A 327 -34.93 14.97 -15.85
CA PRO A 327 -35.15 13.56 -16.15
C PRO A 327 -35.90 13.33 -17.47
N SER A 328 -35.50 12.32 -18.23
CA SER A 328 -36.16 11.98 -19.50
C SER A 328 -37.47 11.24 -19.24
N ASN A 329 -38.55 11.67 -19.91
CA ASN A 329 -39.80 10.91 -19.94
C ASN A 329 -39.69 9.62 -20.77
N ILE A 330 -38.62 9.43 -21.53
CA ILE A 330 -38.39 8.26 -22.39
C ILE A 330 -37.36 7.34 -21.74
N LYS A 331 -37.82 6.19 -21.24
CA LYS A 331 -36.94 5.09 -20.85
C LYS A 331 -36.44 4.38 -22.09
N VAL A 332 -35.21 4.69 -22.51
CA VAL A 332 -34.55 3.98 -23.62
C VAL A 332 -34.11 2.60 -23.13
N ASN A 333 -34.70 1.54 -23.68
CA ASN A 333 -34.19 0.20 -23.45
C ASN A 333 -32.93 -0.01 -24.29
N ARG A 334 -31.76 0.23 -23.70
CA ARG A 334 -30.45 0.16 -24.37
C ARG A 334 -30.06 -1.28 -24.77
N PHE A 335 -30.78 -2.30 -24.29
CA PHE A 335 -30.39 -3.71 -24.37
C PHE A 335 -31.22 -4.55 -25.34
N THR A 336 -31.99 -3.94 -26.24
CA THR A 336 -32.87 -4.67 -27.18
C THR A 336 -32.14 -5.56 -28.20
N ARG A 337 -30.80 -5.56 -28.20
CA ARG A 337 -29.96 -6.30 -29.17
C ARG A 337 -28.91 -7.23 -28.55
N LEU A 338 -28.98 -7.52 -27.25
CA LEU A 338 -28.04 -8.45 -26.63
C LEU A 338 -28.36 -9.90 -27.02
N SER A 339 -27.32 -10.64 -27.35
CA SER A 339 -27.32 -12.09 -27.56
C SER A 339 -26.51 -12.80 -26.48
N LEU A 340 -26.66 -14.12 -26.35
CA LEU A 340 -25.79 -14.90 -25.46
C LEU A 340 -24.33 -14.90 -25.94
N ASP A 341 -24.12 -14.79 -27.25
CA ASP A 341 -22.80 -14.77 -27.86
C ASP A 341 -21.99 -13.53 -27.43
N ASP A 342 -22.65 -12.42 -27.12
CA ASP A 342 -22.01 -11.20 -26.59
C ASP A 342 -21.35 -11.41 -25.20
N PHE A 343 -21.75 -12.48 -24.49
CA PHE A 343 -21.18 -12.87 -23.21
C PHE A 343 -20.19 -14.04 -23.32
N SER A 344 -20.01 -14.59 -24.52
CA SER A 344 -19.02 -15.64 -24.76
C SER A 344 -17.59 -15.09 -24.67
N ILE A 345 -16.63 -15.95 -24.34
CA ILE A 345 -15.21 -15.59 -24.35
C ILE A 345 -14.80 -15.38 -25.81
N SER A 346 -14.35 -14.18 -26.15
CA SER A 346 -13.83 -13.87 -27.50
C SER A 346 -12.48 -14.53 -27.73
N GLU A 347 -12.02 -14.58 -28.99
CA GLU A 347 -10.72 -15.19 -29.32
C GLU A 347 -9.55 -14.55 -28.56
N GLY A 348 -9.49 -13.21 -28.49
CA GLY A 348 -8.44 -12.50 -27.74
C GLY A 348 -8.50 -12.78 -26.23
N GLU A 349 -9.71 -12.83 -25.68
CA GLU A 349 -9.96 -13.21 -24.28
C GLU A 349 -9.52 -14.66 -24.00
N GLN A 350 -9.78 -15.59 -24.92
CA GLN A 350 -9.38 -16.98 -24.81
C GLN A 350 -7.86 -17.13 -24.85
N VAL A 351 -7.18 -16.45 -25.78
CA VAL A 351 -5.70 -16.45 -25.86
C VAL A 351 -5.08 -15.91 -24.58
N ALA A 352 -5.61 -14.81 -24.04
CA ALA A 352 -5.13 -14.24 -22.79
C ALA A 352 -5.36 -15.19 -21.60
N TRP A 353 -6.52 -15.85 -21.57
CA TRP A 353 -6.86 -16.85 -20.56
C TRP A 353 -5.96 -18.09 -20.62
N ASP A 354 -5.74 -18.66 -21.81
CA ASP A 354 -4.89 -19.83 -22.01
C ASP A 354 -3.44 -19.53 -21.63
N LYS A 355 -2.93 -18.34 -21.98
CA LYS A 355 -1.62 -17.89 -21.51
C LYS A 355 -1.55 -17.82 -19.99
N HIS A 356 -2.58 -17.27 -19.34
CA HIS A 356 -2.63 -17.18 -17.88
C HIS A 356 -2.62 -18.57 -17.22
N VAL A 357 -3.44 -19.50 -17.70
CA VAL A 357 -3.48 -20.89 -17.20
C VAL A 357 -2.13 -21.57 -17.43
N SER A 358 -1.53 -21.39 -18.61
CA SER A 358 -0.20 -21.93 -18.94
C SER A 358 0.87 -21.38 -17.98
N ASP A 359 0.92 -20.06 -17.76
CA ASP A 359 1.89 -19.42 -16.88
C ASP A 359 1.76 -19.90 -15.42
N LEU A 360 0.54 -20.03 -14.90
CA LEU A 360 0.28 -20.52 -13.54
C LEU A 360 0.57 -22.02 -13.38
N SER A 361 0.30 -22.80 -14.41
CA SER A 361 0.65 -24.22 -14.44
C SER A 361 2.17 -24.37 -14.46
N ALA A 362 2.84 -23.65 -15.37
CA ALA A 362 4.29 -23.62 -15.45
C ALA A 362 4.93 -23.25 -14.11
N TYR A 363 4.41 -22.23 -13.43
CA TYR A 363 4.83 -21.87 -12.08
C TYR A 363 4.77 -23.05 -11.10
N CYS A 364 3.61 -23.73 -11.03
CA CYS A 364 3.38 -24.83 -10.09
C CYS A 364 4.22 -26.06 -10.43
N PHE A 365 4.38 -26.36 -11.72
CA PHE A 365 5.29 -27.40 -12.21
C PHE A 365 6.73 -27.08 -11.80
N SER A 366 7.28 -25.91 -12.20
CA SER A 366 8.64 -25.49 -11.84
C SER A 366 8.90 -25.64 -10.35
N LYS A 367 7.97 -25.16 -9.50
CA LYS A 367 8.14 -25.19 -8.05
C LYS A 367 8.05 -26.60 -7.44
N SER A 368 7.40 -27.53 -8.13
CA SER A 368 7.36 -28.94 -7.74
C SER A 368 8.62 -29.67 -8.19
N VAL A 369 9.09 -29.41 -9.42
CA VAL A 369 10.31 -29.99 -10.00
C VAL A 369 11.58 -29.52 -9.29
N LEU A 370 11.72 -28.21 -9.14
CA LEU A 370 12.96 -27.59 -8.69
C LEU A 370 13.16 -27.77 -7.17
N LYS A 371 12.07 -27.98 -6.43
CA LYS A 371 12.12 -28.34 -5.00
C LYS A 371 12.87 -29.66 -4.75
N THR A 372 12.78 -30.65 -5.65
CA THR A 372 13.53 -31.91 -5.48
C THR A 372 15.03 -31.72 -5.69
N ASN A 373 15.44 -30.59 -6.28
CA ASN A 373 16.83 -30.23 -6.57
C ASN A 373 17.35 -29.09 -5.68
N HIS A 374 16.65 -28.78 -4.57
CA HIS A 374 16.99 -27.69 -3.65
C HIS A 374 17.03 -26.28 -4.27
N ILE A 375 16.35 -26.09 -5.40
CA ILE A 375 16.24 -24.78 -6.07
C ILE A 375 14.95 -24.09 -5.62
N VAL A 376 15.08 -22.87 -5.08
CA VAL A 376 13.98 -22.14 -4.41
C VAL A 376 13.23 -21.23 -5.38
N VAL A 377 12.21 -21.75 -6.07
CA VAL A 377 11.40 -20.92 -6.99
C VAL A 377 10.73 -19.75 -6.24
N PRO A 378 10.78 -18.51 -6.79
CA PRO A 378 10.17 -17.35 -6.17
C PRO A 378 8.66 -17.52 -5.90
N GLY A 379 8.11 -16.65 -5.07
CA GLY A 379 6.65 -16.58 -4.87
C GLY A 379 5.93 -16.23 -6.18
N LEU A 380 4.64 -16.61 -6.28
CA LEU A 380 3.83 -16.40 -7.48
C LEU A 380 3.90 -14.97 -8.00
N LYS A 381 3.88 -13.99 -7.08
CA LYS A 381 4.08 -12.57 -7.37
C LYS A 381 5.37 -12.42 -8.21
N ALA A 382 6.53 -12.70 -7.66
CA ALA A 382 7.80 -12.53 -8.37
C ALA A 382 7.94 -13.37 -9.66
N TYR A 383 7.22 -14.48 -9.81
CA TYR A 383 7.20 -15.26 -11.05
C TYR A 383 6.44 -14.57 -12.19
N LEU A 384 5.25 -14.05 -11.90
CA LEU A 384 4.44 -13.31 -12.89
C LEU A 384 5.06 -11.96 -13.26
N ALA A 385 5.87 -11.42 -12.36
CA ALA A 385 6.56 -10.15 -12.48
C ALA A 385 7.46 -9.95 -13.68
N TYR A 386 8.01 -11.05 -14.16
CA TYR A 386 9.24 -10.99 -14.93
C TYR A 386 9.05 -10.29 -16.28
N ASP A 387 7.88 -10.49 -16.89
CA ASP A 387 7.56 -9.94 -18.20
C ASP A 387 7.03 -8.49 -18.11
N CYS A 388 6.85 -7.96 -16.90
CA CYS A 388 6.28 -6.62 -16.73
C CYS A 388 7.33 -5.55 -17.06
N THR A 389 7.03 -4.73 -18.05
CA THR A 389 7.77 -3.48 -18.31
C THR A 389 7.46 -2.46 -17.22
N GLN A 390 8.43 -1.59 -16.91
CA GLN A 390 8.23 -0.47 -15.98
C GLN A 390 6.90 0.21 -16.30
N THR A 391 5.97 0.16 -15.35
CA THR A 391 4.63 0.69 -15.53
C THR A 391 4.65 2.14 -15.07
N GLU A 392 4.34 3.12 -15.91
CA GLU A 392 4.33 4.51 -15.43
C GLU A 392 3.36 4.72 -14.26
N VAL A 393 3.73 5.62 -13.34
CA VAL A 393 2.86 6.04 -12.23
C VAL A 393 1.65 6.74 -12.84
N SER A 394 0.44 6.38 -12.39
CA SER A 394 -0.77 7.12 -12.73
C SER A 394 -0.82 8.43 -11.94
N GLU A 395 -1.33 9.48 -12.57
CA GLU A 395 -1.47 10.78 -11.91
C GLU A 395 -2.80 10.83 -11.14
N PHE A 396 -2.75 11.17 -9.86
CA PHE A 396 -3.91 11.18 -8.96
C PHE A 396 -4.26 12.61 -8.55
N HIS A 397 -5.54 12.91 -8.63
CA HIS A 397 -6.08 14.21 -8.31
C HIS A 397 -7.28 14.07 -7.38
N SER A 398 -7.15 14.61 -6.18
CA SER A 398 -8.28 14.72 -5.26
C SER A 398 -9.16 15.87 -5.73
N ILE A 399 -10.43 15.60 -6.08
CA ILE A 399 -11.34 16.65 -6.55
C ILE A 399 -12.10 17.25 -5.37
N ALA A 400 -12.72 16.39 -4.56
CA ALA A 400 -13.55 16.82 -3.45
C ALA A 400 -13.72 15.71 -2.40
N VAL A 401 -14.11 16.11 -1.20
CA VAL A 401 -14.59 15.21 -0.14
C VAL A 401 -15.93 15.72 0.33
N LEU A 402 -16.97 14.91 0.14
CA LEU A 402 -18.33 15.21 0.58
C LEU A 402 -18.55 14.63 1.98
N ASP A 403 -19.28 15.35 2.83
CA ASP A 403 -19.71 14.86 4.16
C ASP A 403 -21.01 14.05 4.05
N GLU A 404 -21.05 13.15 3.07
CA GLU A 404 -22.18 12.30 2.73
C GLU A 404 -21.67 10.92 2.32
N THR A 405 -22.50 9.89 2.50
CA THR A 405 -22.17 8.53 2.06
C THR A 405 -22.43 8.36 0.57
N ALA A 406 -21.53 7.67 -0.14
CA ALA A 406 -21.57 7.44 -1.59
C ALA A 406 -22.75 6.56 -2.03
N ASP A 407 -23.56 6.15 -1.07
CA ASP A 407 -24.55 5.10 -1.16
C ASP A 407 -25.97 5.66 -1.29
N SER A 408 -26.09 6.99 -1.39
CA SER A 408 -27.32 7.73 -1.59
C SER A 408 -27.41 8.26 -3.02
N LYS A 409 -28.63 8.28 -3.58
CA LYS A 409 -28.87 8.83 -4.93
C LYS A 409 -28.42 10.30 -5.04
N ALA A 410 -28.78 11.11 -4.04
CA ALA A 410 -28.46 12.54 -4.00
C ALA A 410 -26.94 12.80 -3.99
N THR A 411 -26.17 12.00 -3.24
CA THR A 411 -24.72 12.13 -3.17
C THR A 411 -24.05 11.77 -4.50
N VAL A 412 -24.57 10.76 -5.20
CA VAL A 412 -24.09 10.41 -6.54
C VAL A 412 -24.45 11.50 -7.56
N GLU A 413 -25.65 12.08 -7.51
CA GLU A 413 -26.04 13.23 -8.35
C GLU A 413 -25.14 14.44 -8.11
N LEU A 414 -24.91 14.78 -6.84
CA LEU A 414 -23.99 15.85 -6.44
C LEU A 414 -22.57 15.58 -6.96
N THR A 415 -22.09 14.33 -6.87
CA THR A 415 -20.80 13.91 -7.41
C THR A 415 -20.74 14.10 -8.92
N LEU A 416 -21.79 13.72 -9.66
CA LEU A 416 -21.86 13.89 -11.11
C LEU A 416 -21.86 15.36 -11.52
N ASN A 417 -22.56 16.24 -10.80
CA ASN A 417 -22.54 17.69 -11.03
C ASN A 417 -21.12 18.27 -10.84
N ILE A 418 -20.46 17.90 -9.74
CA ILE A 418 -19.07 18.31 -9.48
C ILE A 418 -18.15 17.86 -10.62
N LEU A 419 -18.30 16.61 -11.08
CA LEU A 419 -17.49 16.08 -12.18
C LEU A 419 -17.78 16.78 -13.50
N TYR A 420 -19.06 17.04 -13.82
CA TYR A 420 -19.46 17.75 -15.03
C TYR A 420 -18.79 19.13 -15.13
N ASP A 421 -18.88 19.91 -14.06
CA ASP A 421 -18.30 21.25 -13.98
C ASP A 421 -16.77 21.22 -13.98
N LYS A 422 -16.18 20.33 -13.18
CA LYS A 422 -14.72 20.23 -13.03
C LYS A 422 -14.03 19.85 -14.34
N PHE A 423 -14.63 18.93 -15.09
CA PHE A 423 -14.11 18.45 -16.36
C PHE A 423 -14.59 19.25 -17.57
N GLN A 424 -15.54 20.18 -17.36
CA GLN A 424 -16.16 20.97 -18.43
C GLN A 424 -16.67 20.05 -19.55
N VAL A 425 -17.47 19.06 -19.15
CA VAL A 425 -18.01 18.06 -20.07
C VAL A 425 -18.84 18.75 -21.17
N GLY A 426 -18.69 18.30 -22.41
CA GLY A 426 -19.28 18.91 -23.59
C GLY A 426 -18.42 20.01 -24.22
N THR A 427 -17.48 20.62 -23.47
CA THR A 427 -16.52 21.60 -24.03
C THR A 427 -15.11 21.05 -24.14
N LYS A 428 -14.62 20.37 -23.10
CA LYS A 428 -13.26 19.78 -23.05
C LYS A 428 -13.25 18.29 -23.32
N ILE A 429 -14.17 17.55 -22.69
CA ILE A 429 -14.28 16.10 -22.86
C ILE A 429 -15.71 15.72 -23.23
N ASN A 430 -15.86 14.65 -24.00
CA ASN A 430 -17.17 14.15 -24.40
C ASN A 430 -17.70 13.07 -23.44
N TYR A 431 -16.81 12.29 -22.85
CA TYR A 431 -17.15 11.17 -22.00
C TYR A 431 -16.24 11.14 -20.77
N LEU A 432 -16.78 10.69 -19.64
CA LEU A 432 -16.04 10.45 -18.42
C LEU A 432 -16.37 9.06 -17.89
N VAL A 433 -15.34 8.23 -17.71
CA VAL A 433 -15.49 6.94 -17.03
C VAL A 433 -15.62 7.22 -15.54
N VAL A 434 -16.73 6.76 -14.94
CA VAL A 434 -17.02 6.95 -13.52
C VAL A 434 -17.08 5.60 -12.83
N VAL A 435 -16.08 5.34 -11.99
CA VAL A 435 -15.90 4.09 -11.26
C VAL A 435 -16.58 4.19 -9.89
N GLY A 436 -17.40 3.20 -9.57
CA GLY A 436 -18.03 3.05 -8.26
C GLY A 436 -17.93 1.62 -7.73
N ASP A 437 -18.13 1.46 -6.42
CA ASP A 437 -18.37 0.14 -5.83
C ASP A 437 -19.71 -0.45 -6.30
N GLY A 438 -20.05 -1.67 -5.85
CA GLY A 438 -21.26 -2.34 -6.33
C GLY A 438 -22.55 -1.56 -6.08
N LYS A 439 -22.65 -0.85 -4.94
CA LYS A 439 -23.85 -0.07 -4.61
C LYS A 439 -23.89 1.24 -5.40
N SER A 440 -22.75 1.90 -5.53
CA SER A 440 -22.60 3.15 -6.29
C SER A 440 -22.83 2.94 -7.78
N TYR A 441 -22.31 1.85 -8.35
CA TYR A 441 -22.55 1.45 -9.74
C TYR A 441 -24.04 1.21 -10.00
N ASP A 442 -24.74 0.50 -9.11
CA ASP A 442 -26.18 0.29 -9.24
C ASP A 442 -26.97 1.62 -9.25
N ILE A 443 -26.52 2.63 -8.49
CA ILE A 443 -27.13 3.97 -8.49
C ILE A 443 -26.81 4.69 -9.80
N LEU A 444 -25.56 4.67 -10.26
CA LEU A 444 -25.15 5.27 -11.55
C LEU A 444 -25.97 4.73 -12.72
N ILE A 445 -26.20 3.42 -12.78
CA ILE A 445 -27.01 2.80 -13.83
C ILE A 445 -28.47 3.26 -13.76
N LYS A 446 -29.05 3.36 -12.56
CA LYS A 446 -30.42 3.87 -12.38
C LYS A 446 -30.53 5.33 -12.79
N LEU A 447 -29.58 6.17 -12.39
CA LEU A 447 -29.51 7.58 -12.79
C LEU A 447 -29.40 7.70 -14.32
N LYS A 448 -28.50 6.95 -14.94
CA LYS A 448 -28.35 6.94 -16.40
C LYS A 448 -29.62 6.50 -17.13
N SER A 449 -30.37 5.57 -16.55
CA SER A 449 -31.69 5.16 -17.08
C SER A 449 -32.78 6.22 -16.87
N GLU A 450 -32.69 7.05 -15.83
CA GLU A 450 -33.66 8.08 -15.47
C GLU A 450 -33.44 9.37 -16.26
N TYR A 451 -32.20 9.83 -16.35
CA TYR A 451 -31.81 11.06 -17.04
C TYR A 451 -31.53 10.85 -18.54
N GLY A 452 -31.40 9.59 -19.00
CA GLY A 452 -31.27 9.26 -20.41
C GLY A 452 -30.07 9.95 -21.06
N ASN A 453 -30.32 10.77 -22.09
CA ASN A 453 -29.28 11.41 -22.88
C ASN A 453 -28.48 12.46 -22.08
N ALA A 454 -29.06 13.02 -21.00
CA ALA A 454 -28.40 14.04 -20.20
C ALA A 454 -27.17 13.48 -19.44
N LEU A 455 -27.13 12.17 -19.23
CA LEU A 455 -26.00 11.44 -18.64
C LEU A 455 -25.30 10.50 -19.65
N ASP A 456 -25.44 10.72 -20.95
CA ASP A 456 -24.72 9.91 -21.95
C ASP A 456 -23.20 10.11 -21.91
N TRP A 457 -22.75 11.25 -21.40
CA TRP A 457 -21.34 11.51 -21.13
C TRP A 457 -20.77 10.65 -19.99
N VAL A 458 -21.60 10.17 -19.07
CA VAL A 458 -21.16 9.29 -17.97
C VAL A 458 -21.03 7.87 -18.50
N LEU A 459 -19.88 7.25 -18.30
CA LEU A 459 -19.65 5.83 -18.59
C LEU A 459 -19.48 5.07 -17.26
N PRO A 460 -20.56 4.49 -16.70
CA PRO A 460 -20.48 3.79 -15.43
C PRO A 460 -19.56 2.58 -15.53
N TYR A 461 -18.67 2.42 -14.57
CA TYR A 461 -17.72 1.31 -14.55
C TYR A 461 -17.66 0.69 -13.15
N PRO A 462 -17.78 -0.65 -12.99
CA PRO A 462 -17.70 -1.28 -11.69
C PRO A 462 -16.24 -1.37 -11.22
N GLY A 463 -15.98 -1.07 -9.95
CA GLY A 463 -14.64 -1.20 -9.38
C GLY A 463 -14.20 -2.66 -9.29
N ASP A 464 -13.29 -3.10 -10.17
CA ASP A 464 -12.79 -4.48 -10.24
C ASP A 464 -12.17 -4.97 -8.91
N TRP A 465 -11.54 -4.07 -8.15
CA TRP A 465 -11.04 -4.38 -6.81
C TRP A 465 -12.16 -4.79 -5.83
N HIS A 466 -13.32 -4.11 -5.90
CA HIS A 466 -14.48 -4.47 -5.07
C HIS A 466 -15.05 -5.82 -5.49
N ILE A 467 -14.99 -6.18 -6.78
CA ILE A 467 -15.37 -7.52 -7.26
C ILE A 467 -14.48 -8.58 -6.59
N LEU A 468 -13.15 -8.41 -6.65
CA LEU A 468 -12.20 -9.31 -5.97
C LEU A 468 -12.45 -9.41 -4.47
N LYS A 469 -12.69 -8.28 -3.80
CA LYS A 469 -12.97 -8.24 -2.36
C LYS A 469 -14.25 -9.02 -2.01
N ASN A 470 -15.28 -8.93 -2.83
CA ASN A 470 -16.56 -9.60 -2.58
C ASN A 470 -16.57 -11.07 -3.01
N LEU A 471 -15.60 -11.53 -3.80
CA LEU A 471 -15.39 -12.95 -4.10
C LEU A 471 -14.77 -13.74 -2.95
N LEU A 472 -13.90 -13.13 -2.15
CA LEU A 472 -13.23 -13.87 -1.06
C LEU A 472 -14.22 -14.50 -0.06
N PRO A 473 -15.27 -13.81 0.42
CA PRO A 473 -16.29 -14.44 1.24
C PRO A 473 -17.06 -15.57 0.54
N VAL A 474 -17.19 -15.53 -0.79
CA VAL A 474 -17.81 -16.62 -1.57
C VAL A 474 -16.94 -17.87 -1.47
N PHE A 475 -15.63 -17.76 -1.68
CA PHE A 475 -14.73 -18.90 -1.51
C PHE A 475 -14.72 -19.45 -0.09
N ILE A 476 -14.74 -18.58 0.93
CA ILE A 476 -14.87 -19.02 2.33
C ILE A 476 -16.21 -19.76 2.53
N LYS A 477 -17.33 -19.26 2.00
CA LYS A 477 -18.63 -19.95 2.10
C LYS A 477 -18.62 -21.35 1.48
N ILE A 478 -17.91 -21.54 0.35
CA ILE A 478 -17.85 -22.82 -0.37
C ILE A 478 -16.89 -23.81 0.28
N TYR A 479 -15.66 -23.34 0.53
CA TYR A 479 -14.52 -24.22 0.76
C TYR A 479 -14.10 -24.27 2.23
N TYR A 480 -14.57 -23.36 3.09
CA TYR A 480 -14.04 -23.23 4.45
C TYR A 480 -14.28 -24.47 5.31
N ASP A 481 -15.53 -24.90 5.42
CA ASP A 481 -15.89 -26.11 6.17
C ASP A 481 -15.56 -27.41 5.42
N ALA A 482 -15.12 -27.33 4.16
CA ALA A 482 -14.68 -28.48 3.37
C ALA A 482 -13.21 -28.87 3.59
N GLY A 483 -12.46 -28.11 4.39
CA GLY A 483 -11.06 -28.41 4.74
C GLY A 483 -10.18 -27.18 4.98
N LEU A 484 -10.55 -25.99 4.49
CA LEU A 484 -9.71 -24.80 4.71
C LEU A 484 -9.70 -24.36 6.17
N LYS A 485 -10.74 -24.66 6.94
CA LYS A 485 -10.83 -24.36 8.37
C LYS A 485 -9.74 -25.07 9.15
N GLU A 486 -9.52 -26.35 8.89
CA GLU A 486 -8.48 -27.17 9.53
C GLU A 486 -7.10 -26.61 9.19
N LEU A 487 -6.87 -26.23 7.93
CA LEU A 487 -5.64 -25.56 7.52
C LEU A 487 -5.48 -24.21 8.24
N ALA A 488 -6.52 -23.38 8.28
CA ALA A 488 -6.49 -22.08 8.93
C ALA A 488 -6.20 -22.20 10.43
N VAL A 489 -6.84 -23.14 11.14
CA VAL A 489 -6.62 -23.41 12.58
C VAL A 489 -5.20 -23.90 12.84
N LYS A 490 -4.63 -24.70 11.92
CA LYS A 490 -3.28 -25.25 12.05
C LYS A 490 -2.19 -24.18 11.89
N PHE A 491 -2.38 -23.22 10.97
CA PHE A 491 -1.37 -22.20 10.65
C PHE A 491 -1.60 -20.85 11.32
N HIS A 492 -2.80 -20.60 11.84
CA HIS A 492 -3.18 -19.31 12.42
C HIS A 492 -3.98 -19.46 13.72
N HIS A 493 -3.82 -18.50 14.63
CA HIS A 493 -4.48 -18.49 15.93
C HIS A 493 -5.07 -17.11 16.27
N GLY A 494 -5.99 -17.08 17.23
CA GLY A 494 -6.54 -15.85 17.80
C GLY A 494 -7.18 -14.93 16.76
N ALA A 495 -6.77 -13.65 16.76
CA ALA A 495 -7.34 -12.63 15.88
C ALA A 495 -7.19 -12.94 14.39
N THR A 496 -6.07 -13.54 13.97
CA THR A 496 -5.83 -13.91 12.57
C THR A 496 -6.84 -14.94 12.07
N LEU A 497 -7.09 -15.99 12.88
CA LEU A 497 -8.08 -17.01 12.55
C LEU A 497 -9.49 -16.42 12.45
N LYS A 498 -9.85 -15.54 13.39
CA LYS A 498 -11.14 -14.82 13.35
C LYS A 498 -11.28 -14.00 12.07
N VAL A 499 -10.24 -13.25 11.69
CA VAL A 499 -10.21 -12.45 10.45
C VAL A 499 -10.41 -13.32 9.20
N LEU A 500 -9.80 -14.50 9.14
CA LEU A 500 -9.98 -15.43 8.02
C LEU A 500 -11.39 -16.02 7.98
N THR A 501 -11.92 -16.41 9.13
CA THR A 501 -13.28 -16.96 9.26
C THR A 501 -14.34 -15.94 8.82
N GLU A 502 -14.16 -14.68 9.23
CA GLU A 502 -15.10 -13.60 8.93
C GLU A 502 -14.77 -12.88 7.60
N CYS A 503 -13.65 -13.21 6.96
CA CYS A 503 -13.12 -12.55 5.76
C CYS A 503 -13.04 -11.01 5.88
N THR A 504 -12.74 -10.48 7.08
CA THR A 504 -12.79 -9.03 7.35
C THR A 504 -11.58 -8.25 6.84
N ARG A 505 -10.47 -8.93 6.51
CA ARG A 505 -9.27 -8.30 5.94
C ARG A 505 -8.89 -8.97 4.62
N PHE A 506 -9.07 -8.22 3.53
CA PHE A 506 -8.75 -8.67 2.18
C PHE A 506 -7.32 -9.21 2.03
N PRO A 507 -6.23 -8.48 2.42
CA PRO A 507 -4.87 -8.96 2.14
C PRO A 507 -4.54 -10.28 2.83
N MET A 508 -5.07 -10.47 4.04
CA MET A 508 -4.84 -11.67 4.83
C MET A 508 -5.57 -12.87 4.23
N THR A 509 -6.83 -12.69 3.84
CA THR A 509 -7.66 -13.75 3.25
C THR A 509 -7.17 -14.13 1.85
N HIS A 510 -6.84 -13.13 1.02
CA HIS A 510 -6.21 -13.34 -0.28
C HIS A 510 -4.92 -14.17 -0.15
N ARG A 511 -4.00 -13.76 0.73
CA ARG A 511 -2.73 -14.46 0.92
C ARG A 511 -2.92 -15.89 1.40
N PHE A 512 -3.85 -16.12 2.33
CA PHE A 512 -4.17 -17.47 2.80
C PHE A 512 -4.68 -18.34 1.66
N LEU A 513 -5.69 -17.89 0.92
CA LEU A 513 -6.26 -18.68 -0.18
C LEU A 513 -5.27 -18.90 -1.32
N SER A 514 -4.45 -17.90 -1.67
CA SER A 514 -3.40 -18.06 -2.69
C SER A 514 -2.34 -19.08 -2.29
N HIS A 515 -1.95 -19.13 -1.01
CA HIS A 515 -1.02 -20.16 -0.51
C HIS A 515 -1.66 -21.55 -0.52
N VAL A 516 -2.94 -21.66 -0.17
CA VAL A 516 -3.66 -22.94 -0.21
C VAL A 516 -3.81 -23.42 -1.65
N TRP A 517 -4.26 -22.55 -2.56
CA TRP A 517 -4.33 -22.84 -4.00
C TRP A 517 -3.00 -23.37 -4.54
N GLU A 518 -1.90 -22.66 -4.27
CA GLU A 518 -0.58 -23.08 -4.73
C GLU A 518 -0.17 -24.43 -4.15
N ALA A 519 -0.35 -24.63 -2.83
CA ALA A 519 0.01 -25.86 -2.17
C ALA A 519 -0.78 -27.06 -2.71
N MET A 520 -2.08 -26.87 -2.98
CA MET A 520 -2.95 -27.91 -3.50
C MET A 520 -2.67 -28.24 -4.96
N PHE A 521 -2.43 -27.23 -5.81
CA PHE A 521 -2.03 -27.46 -7.19
C PHE A 521 -0.69 -28.21 -7.23
N ARG A 522 0.31 -27.78 -6.46
CA ARG A 522 1.58 -28.50 -6.37
C ARG A 522 1.42 -29.92 -5.87
N TYR A 523 0.50 -30.17 -4.94
CA TYR A 523 0.18 -31.52 -4.50
C TYR A 523 -0.45 -32.38 -5.63
N GLN A 524 -1.32 -31.81 -6.46
CA GLN A 524 -1.84 -32.49 -7.66
C GLN A 524 -0.70 -32.82 -8.63
N VAL A 525 0.21 -31.87 -8.90
CA VAL A 525 1.39 -32.10 -9.75
C VAL A 525 2.27 -33.20 -9.16
N GLU A 526 2.62 -33.13 -7.88
CA GLU A 526 3.42 -34.18 -7.23
C GLU A 526 2.74 -35.55 -7.29
N SER A 527 1.41 -35.61 -7.19
CA SER A 527 0.63 -36.85 -7.28
C SER A 527 0.63 -37.43 -8.70
N PHE A 528 0.44 -36.59 -9.70
CA PHE A 528 0.58 -36.93 -11.11
C PHE A 528 1.99 -37.49 -11.41
N MET A 529 3.04 -36.81 -10.94
CA MET A 529 4.41 -37.28 -11.14
C MET A 529 4.65 -38.64 -10.49
N ARG A 530 4.02 -38.92 -9.34
CA ARG A 530 4.13 -40.23 -8.66
C ARG A 530 3.40 -41.34 -9.39
N SER A 531 2.22 -41.08 -9.95
CA SER A 531 1.47 -42.10 -10.69
C SER A 531 2.20 -42.55 -11.95
N HIS A 532 2.93 -41.63 -12.60
CA HIS A 532 3.70 -41.89 -13.83
C HIS A 532 5.07 -42.54 -13.57
N ARG A 533 5.56 -42.57 -12.32
CA ARG A 533 6.78 -43.29 -11.92
C ARG A 533 6.57 -44.80 -11.71
N SER A 534 5.38 -45.31 -11.99
CA SER A 534 5.10 -46.75 -11.90
C SER A 534 5.99 -47.53 -12.89
N PRO A 535 6.61 -48.65 -12.46
CA PRO A 535 7.60 -49.38 -13.26
C PRO A 535 6.94 -49.92 -14.55
N GLY A 536 7.17 -49.21 -15.66
CA GLY A 536 6.56 -49.49 -16.96
C GLY A 536 6.47 -48.29 -17.90
N VAL A 537 6.49 -47.05 -17.39
CA VAL A 537 6.38 -45.82 -18.19
C VAL A 537 7.73 -45.05 -18.19
N ALA A 538 8.72 -45.55 -18.93
CA ALA A 538 10.09 -44.98 -18.95
C ALA A 538 10.23 -43.65 -19.72
N CYS A 539 9.17 -43.19 -20.40
CA CYS A 539 9.20 -41.98 -21.23
C CYS A 539 9.25 -40.70 -20.39
N PHE A 540 8.51 -40.65 -19.28
CA PHE A 540 8.26 -39.41 -18.55
C PHE A 540 9.49 -38.89 -17.78
N ASP A 541 10.27 -39.79 -17.17
CA ASP A 541 11.48 -39.39 -16.43
C ASP A 541 12.55 -38.81 -17.36
N ASN A 542 12.69 -39.29 -18.60
CA ASN A 542 13.73 -38.81 -19.51
C ASN A 542 13.46 -37.39 -20.01
N ASP A 543 12.23 -37.06 -20.38
CA ASP A 543 11.91 -35.71 -20.87
C ASP A 543 11.88 -34.69 -19.73
N PHE A 544 11.48 -35.11 -18.53
CA PHE A 544 11.55 -34.26 -17.35
C PHE A 544 12.98 -34.00 -16.87
N GLN A 545 13.84 -35.02 -16.89
CA GLN A 545 15.27 -34.85 -16.61
C GLN A 545 15.95 -33.99 -17.67
N LYS A 546 15.53 -34.07 -18.95
CA LYS A 546 15.99 -33.12 -19.99
C LYS A 546 15.52 -31.70 -19.72
N ILE A 547 14.28 -31.50 -19.25
CA ILE A 547 13.79 -30.17 -18.87
C ILE A 547 14.65 -29.61 -17.72
N ILE A 548 14.88 -30.41 -16.69
CA ILE A 548 15.73 -30.03 -15.56
C ILE A 548 17.15 -29.74 -16.03
N SER A 549 17.74 -30.58 -16.87
CA SER A 549 19.11 -30.40 -17.37
C SER A 549 19.22 -29.12 -18.20
N VAL A 550 18.25 -28.84 -19.08
CA VAL A 550 18.20 -27.59 -19.85
C VAL A 550 18.10 -26.37 -18.93
N ILE A 551 17.31 -26.43 -17.86
CA ILE A 551 17.21 -25.33 -16.87
C ILE A 551 18.55 -25.13 -16.16
N LEU A 552 19.19 -26.22 -15.70
CA LEU A 552 20.46 -26.15 -14.99
C LEU A 552 21.61 -25.67 -15.90
N GLU A 553 21.63 -26.13 -17.16
CA GLU A 553 22.61 -25.74 -18.18
C GLU A 553 22.43 -24.29 -18.63
N SER A 554 21.20 -23.83 -18.83
CA SER A 554 20.91 -22.48 -19.32
C SER A 554 21.08 -21.38 -18.28
N ALA A 555 20.91 -21.70 -16.99
CA ALA A 555 21.06 -20.72 -15.93
C ALA A 555 22.53 -20.46 -15.53
N ASP A 556 23.50 -21.02 -16.27
CA ASP A 556 24.95 -21.04 -15.96
C ASP A 556 25.21 -21.35 -14.47
N ILE A 557 24.30 -22.12 -13.87
CA ILE A 557 24.42 -22.58 -12.50
C ILE A 557 25.45 -23.68 -12.60
N THR A 558 26.73 -23.31 -12.51
CA THR A 558 27.76 -24.26 -12.11
C THR A 558 27.39 -24.67 -10.70
N VAL A 559 26.59 -25.73 -10.61
CA VAL A 559 26.29 -26.45 -9.39
C VAL A 559 27.62 -27.04 -8.93
N SER A 560 28.47 -26.24 -8.28
CA SER A 560 29.59 -26.80 -7.53
C SER A 560 28.96 -27.59 -6.41
N ARG A 561 28.97 -28.91 -6.55
CA ARG A 561 28.63 -29.79 -5.44
C ARG A 561 29.85 -29.81 -4.53
N ASP A 562 29.64 -29.60 -3.24
CA ASP A 562 30.66 -29.87 -2.25
C ASP A 562 31.08 -31.34 -2.34
N CYS A 563 32.16 -31.70 -1.65
CA CYS A 563 32.67 -33.07 -1.60
C CYS A 563 31.67 -34.09 -1.03
N ASN A 564 30.52 -33.65 -0.49
CA ASN A 564 29.44 -34.48 0.02
C ASN A 564 28.22 -34.54 -0.93
N GLY A 565 28.28 -33.88 -2.09
CA GLY A 565 27.19 -33.84 -3.06
C GLY A 565 26.14 -32.74 -2.81
N ASN A 566 26.33 -31.87 -1.82
CA ASN A 566 25.42 -30.74 -1.56
C ASN A 566 25.78 -29.55 -2.45
N LEU A 567 24.77 -28.79 -2.88
CA LEU A 567 24.99 -27.55 -3.64
C LEU A 567 25.73 -26.50 -2.79
N GLU A 568 26.94 -26.12 -3.19
CA GLU A 568 27.69 -24.97 -2.66
C GLU A 568 27.33 -23.71 -3.47
N GLY A 569 26.70 -22.72 -2.82
CA GLY A 569 26.33 -21.43 -3.41
C GLY A 569 25.07 -20.86 -2.78
N ASP A 570 25.07 -19.56 -2.46
CA ASP A 570 23.85 -18.86 -2.01
C ASP A 570 22.93 -18.71 -3.24
N ILE A 571 22.06 -19.70 -3.49
CA ILE A 571 21.06 -19.76 -4.60
C ILE A 571 20.04 -18.59 -4.55
N GLN A 572 20.24 -17.61 -3.65
CA GLN A 572 19.51 -16.36 -3.59
C GLN A 572 19.95 -15.34 -4.65
N ASP A 573 20.98 -15.63 -5.44
CA ASP A 573 21.42 -14.70 -6.50
C ASP A 573 20.33 -14.49 -7.56
N PHE A 574 19.82 -13.26 -7.60
CA PHE A 574 18.84 -12.74 -8.56
C PHE A 574 19.19 -13.07 -10.02
N LYS A 575 20.49 -13.23 -10.34
CA LYS A 575 21.00 -13.62 -11.67
C LYS A 575 20.53 -15.00 -12.14
N VAL A 576 20.46 -15.96 -11.23
CA VAL A 576 19.97 -17.31 -11.56
C VAL A 576 18.48 -17.24 -11.93
N TRP A 577 17.73 -16.39 -11.22
CA TRP A 577 16.31 -16.19 -11.50
C TRP A 577 16.06 -15.46 -12.80
N SER A 578 16.83 -14.42 -13.12
CA SER A 578 16.70 -13.74 -14.41
C SER A 578 16.89 -14.72 -15.56
N SER A 579 17.86 -15.65 -15.48
CA SER A 579 18.06 -16.65 -16.53
C SER A 579 16.96 -17.71 -16.60
N VAL A 580 16.43 -18.18 -15.46
CA VAL A 580 15.28 -19.11 -15.44
C VAL A 580 14.03 -18.46 -16.02
N LEU A 581 13.80 -17.19 -15.70
CA LEU A 581 12.64 -16.44 -16.15
C LEU A 581 12.80 -15.97 -17.61
N GLU A 582 14.02 -15.71 -18.10
CA GLU A 582 14.35 -15.51 -19.52
C GLU A 582 13.93 -16.72 -20.37
N GLN A 583 13.92 -17.90 -19.76
CA GLN A 583 13.50 -19.15 -20.39
C GLN A 583 12.04 -19.52 -20.07
N LYS A 584 11.25 -18.63 -19.44
CA LYS A 584 9.85 -18.89 -19.06
C LYS A 584 9.01 -19.37 -20.24
N ASP A 585 9.13 -18.73 -21.40
CA ASP A 585 8.39 -19.11 -22.60
C ASP A 585 8.81 -20.49 -23.10
N ARG A 586 10.12 -20.76 -23.14
CA ARG A 586 10.66 -22.08 -23.53
C ARG A 586 10.19 -23.17 -22.58
N PHE A 587 10.20 -22.89 -21.28
CA PHE A 587 9.72 -23.81 -20.26
C PHE A 587 8.22 -24.07 -20.40
N SER A 588 7.42 -23.02 -20.63
CA SER A 588 5.99 -23.14 -20.89
C SER A 588 5.70 -23.99 -22.13
N MET A 589 6.45 -23.77 -23.22
CA MET A 589 6.36 -24.60 -24.44
C MET A 589 6.70 -26.07 -24.16
N MET A 590 7.78 -26.36 -23.42
CA MET A 590 8.15 -27.73 -23.06
C MET A 590 7.09 -28.40 -22.19
N LEU A 591 6.45 -27.64 -21.32
CA LEU A 591 5.38 -28.14 -20.47
C LEU A 591 4.06 -28.38 -21.19
N GLN A 592 3.83 -27.84 -22.40
CA GLN A 592 2.56 -28.07 -23.10
C GLN A 592 2.24 -29.56 -23.29
N GLY A 593 3.24 -30.40 -23.61
CA GLY A 593 3.04 -31.85 -23.72
C GLY A 593 2.68 -32.49 -22.38
N VAL A 594 3.42 -32.14 -21.33
CA VAL A 594 3.17 -32.59 -19.95
C VAL A 594 1.81 -32.12 -19.44
N GLN A 595 1.37 -30.93 -19.82
CA GLN A 595 0.12 -30.32 -19.42
C GLN A 595 -1.08 -31.12 -19.97
N VAL A 596 -1.02 -31.57 -21.23
CA VAL A 596 -2.08 -32.40 -21.82
C VAL A 596 -2.25 -33.71 -21.04
N GLU A 597 -1.15 -34.39 -20.73
CA GLU A 597 -1.18 -35.62 -19.92
C GLU A 597 -1.67 -35.36 -18.49
N PHE A 598 -1.25 -34.23 -17.90
CA PHE A 598 -1.71 -33.80 -16.58
C PHE A 598 -3.22 -33.52 -16.55
N ASP A 599 -3.75 -32.85 -17.57
CA ASP A 599 -5.18 -32.55 -17.67
C ASP A 599 -6.01 -33.81 -17.90
N GLU A 600 -5.50 -34.77 -18.67
CA GLU A 600 -6.14 -36.08 -18.81
C GLU A 600 -6.15 -36.86 -17.48
N TRP A 601 -5.01 -36.89 -16.77
CA TRP A 601 -4.93 -37.51 -15.45
C TRP A 601 -5.86 -36.84 -14.43
N ARG A 602 -5.96 -35.50 -14.45
CA ARG A 602 -6.90 -34.75 -13.62
C ARG A 602 -8.34 -35.13 -13.90
N LYS A 603 -8.71 -35.22 -15.19
CA LYS A 603 -10.06 -35.61 -15.60
C LYS A 603 -10.40 -37.02 -15.09
N GLN A 604 -9.50 -37.98 -15.30
CA GLN A 604 -9.66 -39.36 -14.79
C GLN A 604 -9.77 -39.40 -13.26
N SER A 605 -8.95 -38.61 -12.56
CA SER A 605 -8.97 -38.52 -11.09
C SER A 605 -10.27 -37.88 -10.57
N SER A 606 -10.78 -36.87 -11.26
CA SER A 606 -12.08 -36.22 -10.98
C SER A 606 -13.28 -37.14 -11.23
N GLU A 607 -13.19 -38.04 -12.20
CA GLU A 607 -14.23 -39.07 -12.45
C GLU A 607 -14.23 -40.15 -11.35
N GLN A 608 -13.06 -40.45 -10.78
CA GLN A 608 -12.89 -41.49 -9.75
C GLN A 608 -13.15 -41.00 -8.33
N SER A 609 -12.99 -39.70 -8.05
CA SER A 609 -13.10 -39.15 -6.69
C SER A 609 -13.84 -37.81 -6.68
N GLU A 610 -15.00 -37.80 -6.03
CA GLU A 610 -15.78 -36.57 -5.85
C GLU A 610 -15.02 -35.51 -5.04
N THR A 611 -14.23 -35.95 -4.05
CA THR A 611 -13.36 -35.06 -3.27
C THR A 611 -12.28 -34.43 -4.15
N PHE A 612 -11.67 -35.23 -5.04
CA PHE A 612 -10.71 -34.70 -6.01
C PHE A 612 -11.38 -33.70 -6.94
N ARG A 613 -12.52 -34.05 -7.53
CA ARG A 613 -13.30 -33.17 -8.41
C ARG A 613 -13.67 -31.83 -7.76
N PHE A 614 -14.10 -31.87 -6.50
CA PHE A 614 -14.44 -30.68 -5.73
C PHE A 614 -13.24 -29.72 -5.59
N TRP A 615 -12.07 -30.26 -5.23
CA TRP A 615 -10.85 -29.45 -5.10
C TRP A 615 -10.19 -29.10 -6.44
N ASP A 616 -10.40 -29.90 -7.48
CA ASP A 616 -9.96 -29.60 -8.84
C ASP A 616 -10.70 -28.36 -9.37
N ASN A 617 -12.01 -28.25 -9.11
CA ASN A 617 -12.79 -27.05 -9.42
C ASN A 617 -12.28 -25.82 -8.67
N PHE A 618 -11.93 -25.94 -7.38
CA PHE A 618 -11.30 -24.84 -6.64
C PHE A 618 -10.03 -24.35 -7.33
N ILE A 619 -9.14 -25.27 -7.72
CA ILE A 619 -7.81 -24.94 -8.24
C ILE A 619 -7.89 -24.36 -9.66
N HIS A 620 -8.66 -24.99 -10.54
CA HIS A 620 -8.56 -24.76 -11.99
C HIS A 620 -9.73 -24.00 -12.60
N VAL A 621 -10.80 -23.79 -11.83
CA VAL A 621 -11.97 -23.03 -12.28
C VAL A 621 -12.12 -21.77 -11.42
N ASP A 622 -12.45 -21.98 -10.15
CA ASP A 622 -12.93 -20.91 -9.26
C ASP A 622 -11.83 -19.94 -8.87
N PHE A 623 -10.78 -20.47 -8.22
CA PHE A 623 -9.67 -19.63 -7.76
C PHE A 623 -8.73 -19.25 -8.90
N MET A 624 -8.68 -20.05 -9.97
CA MET A 624 -8.01 -19.70 -11.23
C MET A 624 -8.58 -18.41 -11.82
N ALA A 625 -9.91 -18.30 -11.94
CA ALA A 625 -10.55 -17.09 -12.47
C ALA A 625 -10.36 -15.87 -11.55
N TYR A 626 -10.34 -16.09 -10.23
CA TYR A 626 -9.99 -15.06 -9.27
C TYR A 626 -8.56 -14.55 -9.43
N LEU A 627 -7.59 -15.45 -9.59
CA LEU A 627 -6.19 -15.10 -9.87
C LEU A 627 -6.07 -14.40 -11.22
N GLY A 628 -6.81 -14.84 -12.24
CA GLY A 628 -6.89 -14.18 -13.55
C GLY A 628 -7.28 -12.72 -13.43
N LEU A 629 -8.38 -12.42 -12.72
CA LEU A 629 -8.80 -11.03 -12.49
C LEU A 629 -7.78 -10.25 -11.65
N TYR A 630 -7.21 -10.89 -10.61
CA TYR A 630 -6.18 -10.28 -9.77
C TYR A 630 -4.95 -9.87 -10.59
N VAL A 631 -4.50 -10.73 -11.49
CA VAL A 631 -3.35 -10.51 -12.38
C VAL A 631 -3.70 -9.48 -13.45
N ALA A 632 -4.86 -9.61 -14.09
CA ALA A 632 -5.31 -8.72 -15.16
C ALA A 632 -5.35 -7.24 -14.76
N ILE A 633 -5.82 -6.92 -13.54
CA ILE A 633 -5.81 -5.54 -13.03
C ILE A 633 -4.38 -5.00 -12.89
N ARG A 634 -3.43 -5.86 -12.52
CA ARG A 634 -2.04 -5.46 -12.23
C ARG A 634 -1.20 -5.35 -13.48
N GLU A 635 -1.39 -6.26 -14.41
CA GLU A 635 -0.76 -6.26 -15.73
C GLU A 635 -1.49 -5.36 -16.72
N GLN A 636 -2.64 -4.83 -16.32
CA GLN A 636 -3.52 -4.02 -17.16
C GLN A 636 -3.92 -4.77 -18.44
N ASN A 637 -4.12 -6.09 -18.31
CA ASN A 637 -4.50 -6.97 -19.41
C ASN A 637 -6.02 -7.01 -19.54
N TRP A 638 -6.55 -6.24 -20.48
CA TRP A 638 -8.00 -6.08 -20.69
C TRP A 638 -8.70 -7.39 -21.06
N ASP A 639 -8.10 -8.17 -21.95
CA ASP A 639 -8.69 -9.41 -22.45
C ASP A 639 -8.72 -10.48 -21.35
N LEU A 640 -7.65 -10.61 -20.56
CA LEU A 640 -7.64 -11.48 -19.37
C LEU A 640 -8.67 -11.01 -18.32
N ARG A 641 -8.84 -9.70 -18.14
CA ARG A 641 -9.84 -9.14 -17.21
C ARG A 641 -11.24 -9.57 -17.60
N ASN A 642 -11.61 -9.45 -18.87
CA ASN A 642 -12.94 -9.83 -19.34
C ASN A 642 -13.17 -11.34 -19.29
N ALA A 643 -12.19 -12.14 -19.73
CA ALA A 643 -12.25 -13.61 -19.62
C ALA A 643 -12.49 -14.04 -18.16
N SER A 644 -11.73 -13.45 -17.23
CA SER A 644 -11.84 -13.76 -15.80
C SER A 644 -13.20 -13.40 -15.23
N LEU A 645 -13.76 -12.23 -15.58
CA LEU A 645 -15.10 -11.85 -15.12
C LEU A 645 -16.21 -12.74 -15.67
N LYS A 646 -16.12 -13.14 -16.94
CA LYS A 646 -17.06 -14.10 -17.56
C LYS A 646 -17.03 -15.44 -16.80
N ASN A 647 -15.83 -15.93 -16.48
CA ASN A 647 -15.65 -17.16 -15.69
C ASN A 647 -16.14 -17.02 -14.23
N LEU A 648 -16.05 -15.82 -13.63
CA LEU A 648 -16.50 -15.57 -12.25
C LEU A 648 -18.01 -15.33 -12.12
N ALA A 649 -18.71 -14.96 -13.20
CA ALA A 649 -20.12 -14.56 -13.15
C ALA A 649 -21.05 -15.64 -12.55
N CYS A 650 -20.80 -16.91 -12.89
CA CYS A 650 -21.58 -18.04 -12.40
C CYS A 650 -21.45 -18.24 -10.88
N LEU A 651 -20.28 -17.93 -10.29
CA LEU A 651 -20.06 -18.07 -8.84
C LEU A 651 -20.87 -17.06 -8.03
N PHE A 652 -20.96 -15.81 -8.51
CA PHE A 652 -21.81 -14.83 -7.83
C PHE A 652 -23.29 -15.22 -7.85
N THR A 653 -23.74 -15.88 -8.92
CA THR A 653 -25.08 -16.43 -9.06
C THR A 653 -25.34 -17.53 -8.05
N ALA A 654 -24.40 -18.47 -7.91
CA ALA A 654 -24.56 -19.65 -7.06
C ALA A 654 -24.54 -19.34 -5.54
N PHE A 655 -23.95 -18.21 -5.11
CA PHE A 655 -23.70 -17.94 -3.68
C PHE A 655 -24.36 -16.67 -3.13
N ASP A 656 -25.53 -16.30 -3.67
CA ASP A 656 -26.43 -15.26 -3.16
C ASP A 656 -25.83 -13.83 -3.14
N ARG A 657 -24.92 -13.55 -4.07
CA ARG A 657 -24.37 -12.20 -4.26
C ARG A 657 -25.15 -11.48 -5.37
N HIS A 658 -26.45 -11.30 -5.14
CA HIS A 658 -27.40 -10.84 -6.16
C HIS A 658 -27.01 -9.53 -6.87
N ASN A 659 -26.36 -8.59 -6.16
CA ASN A 659 -25.90 -7.34 -6.78
C ASN A 659 -24.80 -7.64 -7.83
N TYR A 660 -23.76 -8.38 -7.43
CA TYR A 660 -22.64 -8.72 -8.31
C TYR A 660 -23.06 -9.67 -9.46
N MET A 661 -23.99 -10.59 -9.18
CA MET A 661 -24.61 -11.47 -10.17
C MET A 661 -25.21 -10.68 -11.35
N ARG A 662 -25.89 -9.57 -11.07
CA ARG A 662 -26.52 -8.71 -12.09
C ARG A 662 -25.52 -7.74 -12.70
N MET A 663 -24.61 -7.22 -11.88
CA MET A 663 -23.65 -6.19 -12.26
C MET A 663 -22.72 -6.62 -13.40
N ILE A 664 -22.19 -7.86 -13.38
CA ILE A 664 -21.25 -8.31 -14.42
C ILE A 664 -21.91 -8.36 -15.81
N PRO A 665 -23.08 -8.99 -16.00
CA PRO A 665 -23.80 -8.93 -17.27
C PRO A 665 -24.17 -7.51 -17.71
N TYR A 666 -24.65 -6.66 -16.80
CA TYR A 666 -24.96 -5.26 -17.14
C TYR A 666 -23.72 -4.51 -17.60
N HIS A 667 -22.59 -4.71 -16.93
CA HIS A 667 -21.34 -4.08 -17.31
C HIS A 667 -20.88 -4.51 -18.70
N PHE A 668 -20.93 -5.80 -19.04
CA PHE A 668 -20.61 -6.25 -20.40
C PHE A 668 -21.55 -5.66 -21.45
N ALA A 669 -22.84 -5.56 -21.14
CA ALA A 669 -23.80 -4.92 -22.02
C ALA A 669 -23.50 -3.42 -22.20
N ASP A 670 -23.08 -2.72 -21.15
CA ASP A 670 -22.65 -1.32 -21.23
C ASP A 670 -21.39 -1.17 -22.10
N LEU A 671 -20.40 -2.06 -21.97
CA LEU A 671 -19.17 -2.02 -22.75
C LEU A 671 -19.43 -2.09 -24.27
N LEU A 672 -20.49 -2.77 -24.71
CA LEU A 672 -20.90 -2.82 -26.13
C LEU A 672 -21.42 -1.45 -26.63
N THR A 673 -21.82 -0.58 -25.72
CA THR A 673 -22.33 0.77 -26.03
C THR A 673 -21.26 1.86 -25.84
N PHE A 674 -20.09 1.51 -25.29
CA PHE A 674 -19.04 2.49 -25.03
C PHE A 674 -18.42 2.99 -26.35
N PRO A 675 -17.96 4.25 -26.39
CA PRO A 675 -17.20 4.78 -27.51
C PRO A 675 -15.95 3.94 -27.81
N LEU A 676 -15.63 3.73 -29.09
CA LEU A 676 -14.51 2.87 -29.50
C LEU A 676 -13.15 3.38 -29.01
N ASP A 677 -12.96 4.69 -28.95
CA ASP A 677 -11.79 5.36 -28.38
C ASP A 677 -11.59 5.01 -26.91
N VAL A 678 -12.68 4.99 -26.11
CA VAL A 678 -12.63 4.54 -24.71
C VAL A 678 -12.24 3.06 -24.62
N ILE A 679 -12.81 2.21 -25.48
CA ILE A 679 -12.43 0.79 -25.54
C ILE A 679 -10.96 0.60 -25.95
N HIS A 680 -10.44 1.42 -26.86
CA HIS A 680 -9.01 1.41 -27.20
C HIS A 680 -8.13 1.77 -26.01
N HIS A 681 -8.51 2.78 -25.21
CA HIS A 681 -7.80 3.11 -23.98
C HIS A 681 -7.84 1.95 -22.97
N PHE A 682 -8.99 1.28 -22.80
CA PHE A 682 -9.08 0.09 -21.96
C PHE A 682 -8.17 -1.04 -22.44
N LYS A 683 -8.15 -1.34 -23.75
CA LYS A 683 -7.24 -2.33 -24.33
C LYS A 683 -5.76 -1.95 -24.16
N ALA A 684 -5.44 -0.66 -24.11
CA ALA A 684 -4.10 -0.15 -23.80
C ALA A 684 -3.75 -0.19 -22.29
N GLY A 685 -4.64 -0.71 -21.45
CA GLY A 685 -4.44 -0.88 -20.01
C GLY A 685 -4.96 0.28 -19.15
N CYS A 686 -5.62 1.28 -19.74
CA CYS A 686 -6.09 2.46 -19.01
C CYS A 686 -7.32 2.20 -18.12
N PHE A 687 -7.84 0.96 -18.07
CA PHE A 687 -8.90 0.58 -17.12
C PHE A 687 -8.36 0.38 -15.70
N ALA A 688 -7.04 0.27 -15.53
CA ALA A 688 -6.39 0.00 -14.26
C ALA A 688 -5.36 1.09 -13.92
N VAL A 689 -5.14 1.27 -12.61
CA VAL A 689 -4.34 2.38 -12.07
C VAL A 689 -3.06 1.87 -11.41
N SER A 690 -1.94 2.53 -11.65
CA SER A 690 -0.63 2.24 -11.05
C SER A 690 -0.25 3.33 -10.03
N LEU A 691 -0.25 2.99 -8.73
CA LEU A 691 0.07 3.93 -7.65
C LEU A 691 1.56 4.23 -7.50
N SER A 692 2.41 3.23 -7.70
CA SER A 692 3.84 3.32 -7.40
C SER A 692 4.71 3.60 -8.61
N GLY A 693 4.22 3.33 -9.83
CA GLY A 693 5.05 3.27 -11.04
C GLY A 693 6.15 2.20 -11.02
N ASP A 694 6.40 1.59 -9.87
CA ASP A 694 7.18 0.39 -9.80
C ASP A 694 6.42 -0.74 -10.48
N ASN A 695 7.17 -1.59 -11.19
CA ASN A 695 6.70 -2.93 -11.50
C ASN A 695 6.13 -3.54 -10.21
N PHE A 696 4.83 -3.81 -10.23
CA PHE A 696 3.99 -4.18 -9.09
C PHE A 696 4.63 -5.24 -8.16
N PHE A 697 5.51 -6.04 -8.74
CA PHE A 697 6.13 -7.19 -8.15
C PHE A 697 7.36 -6.90 -7.30
N PHE A 698 8.02 -5.75 -7.49
CA PHE A 698 9.15 -5.28 -6.68
C PHE A 698 8.73 -4.39 -5.51
N SER A 699 7.50 -3.86 -5.51
CA SER A 699 6.98 -3.10 -4.37
C SER A 699 6.64 -4.06 -3.22
N GLY A 700 7.44 -3.98 -2.16
CA GLY A 700 7.24 -4.72 -0.93
C GLY A 700 5.96 -4.28 -0.23
N SER A 701 5.03 -5.21 -0.07
CA SER A 701 3.80 -5.04 0.73
C SER A 701 3.71 -6.08 1.82
#